data_AF-A0A1F5Z7U3-F1
#
_entry.id   AF-A0A1F5Z7U3-F1
#
_cell.length_a   1.000
_cell.length_b   1.000
_cell.length_c   1.000
_cell.angle_alpha   90.00
_cell.angle_beta   90.00
_cell.angle_gamma   90.00
#
_symmetry.space_group_name_H-M   'P 1'
#
loop_
_entity.id
_entity.type
_entity.pdbx_description
1 polymer ?
#
loop_
_entity_poly.entity_id
_entity_poly.type
_entity_poly.pdbx_seq_one_letter_code
_entity_poly.pdbx_strand_id
1 'polypeptide(L)'
;MTILQSIFGNDFPKKPEPVLLVSPLFQPKEFFISIIIPGFNEAQSIRSLFERIAGALNDTAIAYEIIYVDDHSMDQTVNVIKQLQDKYPVVLVNKKGRRGKSSAILEGIPHARYDLILLIDADMQYPPEKIPEMVIKSKSYGAVVADRTSYNSSILRKIPSRLNAFIFGKILLGINVDVQSGLKLVKKNIFDHLDVKFVGPWSLDIPLLHTALQLGYEIGSVDITYEKRKNGISKLNFLKAAFEIAFSAAKLKLTGKKIFQIKPLPNGSLEGYGVVHKRKHFTTHTNLPFRKSALLKTTLTQSLVILLAFTAVILGLMSNIVITITAVVTFLSLIYFIDTLFNLVLLYKSFSKKEVIKFSREELESLDDSVLPRYTVLCPLYKEAHLLPQLINSLSRLNWPKDKLEIILLLENDDTKTINRVKKIQVPPYIRTMIVPGSSPKTKPKACNYGLAKATGEYVVIFDAEDKPEPWQLKKAYLGFSKVGRKVICLQAKLNFYNPAQNMLTKLFTAEYSLWFDIILPGLQAIQTGIPLGGTSNHFRRETLISINAWDPFNVTEDCDLGIRLFKDGFKTAIIESTTWEEANSSIVNWLRQRSRWIKGYIQTYFVHMRHPLDFVKKHGLHALIFQLLIGGRISFLFINPFLWIVTFSYFAFHKITASAIEAVYPPAVFYIAVISLSFGNFMYLYYYMIGCAKREMWWLQKYVFLVPVYWLMASVSAFMALIQFIFKPFYWEKTLHGLHLNLSETDFKQTEFKKIIPEKSFPLLKPLISNLRNFLRLFSKIHLKQPNGKSRILFFNWRDVNHSWAGGAEVYIHQIAKRWVKWGHPVTIFCGNDGRQKPDEFIDGVNVIRRGGFFTVYFWAFIYYIFKLRNNFDIIIDSANGIPFFTPFYSAKPKFLLIYHLHRNVFRKHIPFPFSLLAQFLETKLMPRVYKNQKIITISQSSKEEIIRFNITAGKNISVIPPGVDFPKSNHTAKSSYPKISYLGRLKPYKNINVIIEAFIHVLYRHSMARLYIAGQGESNKALTGLINQLGIKDYVRFLGFVSEKEKHELLAESWIALQPSSAEGWGMTVIEANAAGTPVVASDIPGLKDSVVNGKTGILVPPGDAAAFARAINFLIKNPEYLRTLSQNALNWAKHFNWTESVNNFYQVIKNREASAFGSWRWELYTPEGDL
;
A
#
# COMPACT_ATOMS: atom_id res chain seq x y z
N MET A 1 -26.76 -3.71 22.87
CA MET A 1 -27.74 -4.46 23.68
C MET A 1 -27.08 -5.37 24.71
N THR A 2 -26.22 -6.32 24.33
CA THR A 2 -25.59 -7.27 25.28
C THR A 2 -24.66 -6.62 26.33
N ILE A 3 -23.95 -5.54 25.97
CA ILE A 3 -23.12 -4.75 26.91
C ILE A 3 -23.98 -3.86 27.83
N LEU A 4 -25.18 -3.48 27.38
CA LEU A 4 -26.12 -2.67 28.18
C LEU A 4 -26.90 -3.56 29.16
N GLN A 5 -27.25 -4.78 28.75
CA GLN A 5 -27.88 -5.78 29.62
C GLN A 5 -26.97 -6.20 30.78
N SER A 6 -25.65 -6.27 30.58
CA SER A 6 -24.71 -6.56 31.67
C SER A 6 -24.54 -5.43 32.68
N ILE A 7 -25.01 -4.22 32.36
CA ILE A 7 -24.91 -3.04 33.24
C ILE A 7 -26.26 -2.72 33.91
N PHE A 8 -27.40 -2.98 33.24
CA PHE A 8 -28.70 -2.43 33.66
C PHE A 8 -29.80 -3.46 33.98
N GLY A 9 -29.54 -4.77 33.91
CA GLY A 9 -30.54 -5.80 34.21
C GLY A 9 -31.67 -5.88 33.18
N ASN A 10 -32.65 -6.77 33.43
CA ASN A 10 -33.69 -7.16 32.46
C ASN A 10 -34.96 -6.27 32.44
N ASP A 11 -35.02 -5.18 33.20
CA ASP A 11 -36.20 -4.31 33.26
C ASP A 11 -36.16 -3.21 32.19
N PHE A 12 -36.54 -3.55 30.96
CA PHE A 12 -36.82 -2.56 29.91
C PHE A 12 -38.30 -2.13 29.96
N PRO A 13 -38.63 -0.85 30.22
CA PRO A 13 -40.00 -0.37 30.06
C PRO A 13 -40.42 -0.45 28.59
N LYS A 14 -41.65 -0.92 28.33
CA LYS A 14 -42.28 -0.88 27.00
C LYS A 14 -42.27 0.57 26.47
N LYS A 15 -41.84 0.76 25.22
CA LYS A 15 -41.85 2.07 24.57
C LYS A 15 -43.28 2.61 24.51
N PRO A 16 -43.58 3.82 25.03
CA PRO A 16 -44.89 4.42 24.85
C PRO A 16 -45.15 4.75 23.37
N GLU A 17 -46.40 4.60 22.94
CA GLU A 17 -46.87 4.92 21.60
C GLU A 17 -46.71 6.42 21.27
N PRO A 18 -46.50 6.77 19.99
CA PRO A 18 -46.19 8.15 19.60
C PRO A 18 -47.39 9.08 19.74
N VAL A 19 -47.21 10.19 20.46
CA VAL A 19 -48.03 11.39 20.27
C VAL A 19 -47.54 12.08 19.00
N LEU A 20 -48.21 11.82 17.88
CA LEU A 20 -48.01 12.52 16.61
C LEU A 20 -48.78 13.85 16.65
N LEU A 21 -48.16 14.92 17.13
CA LEU A 21 -48.58 16.27 16.75
C LEU A 21 -48.03 16.57 15.35
N VAL A 22 -48.71 16.08 14.32
CA VAL A 22 -48.44 16.47 12.93
C VAL A 22 -49.54 17.42 12.49
N SER A 23 -49.22 18.71 12.47
CA SER A 23 -49.98 19.68 11.69
C SER A 23 -49.85 19.35 10.19
N PRO A 24 -50.92 19.38 9.37
CA PRO A 24 -50.88 18.96 7.96
C PRO A 24 -50.09 19.90 7.02
N LEU A 25 -49.40 20.91 7.54
CA LEU A 25 -48.88 22.05 6.76
C LEU A 25 -47.40 21.97 6.34
N PHE A 26 -46.68 20.86 6.58
CA PHE A 26 -45.26 20.78 6.25
C PHE A 26 -44.87 19.56 5.41
N GLN A 27 -43.95 19.78 4.45
CA GLN A 27 -43.37 18.80 3.53
C GLN A 27 -42.86 17.53 4.24
N PRO A 28 -42.77 16.38 3.55
CA PRO A 28 -42.23 15.14 4.14
C PRO A 28 -40.83 15.38 4.70
N LYS A 29 -40.65 15.12 6.01
CA LYS A 29 -39.37 15.31 6.70
C LYS A 29 -38.32 14.31 6.17
N GLU A 30 -37.18 14.80 5.71
CA GLU A 30 -36.11 14.00 5.10
C GLU A 30 -35.10 13.44 6.13
N PHE A 31 -34.98 14.06 7.31
CA PHE A 31 -33.98 13.68 8.33
C PHE A 31 -34.64 13.43 9.69
N PHE A 32 -34.07 12.52 10.47
CA PHE A 32 -34.56 12.17 11.80
C PHE A 32 -33.41 12.12 12.82
N ILE A 33 -33.54 12.84 13.94
CA ILE A 33 -32.51 12.93 14.98
C ILE A 33 -33.07 12.69 16.39
N SER A 34 -32.31 12.01 17.24
CA SER A 34 -32.61 11.91 18.68
C SER A 34 -31.65 12.81 19.46
N ILE A 35 -32.18 13.80 20.17
CA ILE A 35 -31.41 14.79 20.93
C ILE A 35 -31.30 14.33 22.38
N ILE A 36 -30.10 14.03 22.86
CA ILE A 36 -29.86 13.63 24.25
C ILE A 36 -29.29 14.82 25.01
N ILE A 37 -30.00 15.19 26.09
CA ILE A 37 -29.65 16.30 26.97
C ILE A 37 -29.40 15.75 28.38
N PRO A 38 -28.14 15.60 28.82
CA PRO A 38 -27.83 15.28 30.21
C PRO A 38 -27.99 16.54 31.08
N GLY A 39 -28.69 16.44 32.21
CA GLY A 39 -28.88 17.60 33.10
C GLY A 39 -28.85 17.25 34.58
N PHE A 40 -28.38 18.22 35.38
CA PHE A 40 -28.33 18.16 36.84
C PHE A 40 -28.55 19.57 37.41
N ASN A 41 -29.71 19.81 37.99
CA ASN A 41 -30.14 21.10 38.52
C ASN A 41 -30.13 22.25 37.48
N GLU A 42 -30.89 22.09 36.40
CA GLU A 42 -30.93 22.97 35.23
C GLU A 42 -32.30 23.65 35.05
N ALA A 43 -33.08 23.79 36.13
CA ALA A 43 -34.46 24.32 36.08
C ALA A 43 -34.56 25.71 35.43
N GLN A 44 -33.51 26.54 35.56
CA GLN A 44 -33.47 27.91 35.06
C GLN A 44 -33.09 28.03 33.58
N SER A 45 -32.39 27.05 33.00
CA SER A 45 -31.82 27.09 31.65
C SER A 45 -32.66 26.28 30.65
N ILE A 46 -33.30 25.21 31.12
CA ILE A 46 -33.86 24.17 30.25
C ILE A 46 -35.03 24.62 29.38
N ARG A 47 -35.90 25.51 29.89
CA ARG A 47 -37.04 26.06 29.12
C ARG A 47 -36.56 26.85 27.90
N SER A 48 -35.55 27.70 28.08
CA SER A 48 -34.98 28.50 27.00
C SER A 48 -34.24 27.63 25.98
N LEU A 49 -33.57 26.56 26.42
CA LEU A 49 -32.92 25.61 25.51
C LEU A 49 -33.94 24.93 24.58
N PHE A 50 -35.09 24.52 25.12
CA PHE A 50 -36.14 23.86 24.35
C PHE A 50 -36.77 24.81 23.31
N GLU A 51 -37.01 26.06 23.70
CA GLU A 51 -37.48 27.11 22.79
C GLU A 51 -36.50 27.33 21.62
N ARG A 52 -35.20 27.39 21.89
CA ARG A 52 -34.17 27.53 20.85
C ARG A 52 -34.04 26.31 19.94
N ILE A 53 -34.11 25.10 20.50
CA ILE A 53 -34.11 23.86 19.70
C ILE A 53 -35.32 23.83 18.77
N ALA A 54 -36.50 24.15 19.28
CA ALA A 54 -37.72 24.20 18.48
C ALA A 54 -37.64 25.28 17.39
N GLY A 55 -37.19 26.49 17.72
CA GLY A 55 -36.98 27.56 16.73
C GLY A 55 -35.96 27.21 15.65
N ALA A 56 -34.93 26.43 15.98
CA ALA A 56 -33.90 25.99 15.02
C ALA A 56 -34.36 24.86 14.08
N LEU A 57 -35.37 24.07 14.47
CA LEU A 57 -35.73 22.81 13.78
C LEU A 57 -37.15 22.79 13.21
N ASN A 58 -38.11 23.54 13.76
CA ASN A 58 -39.52 23.44 13.37
C ASN A 58 -39.78 23.81 11.91
N ASP A 59 -39.05 24.80 11.37
CA ASP A 59 -39.18 25.26 9.98
C ASP A 59 -38.23 24.51 9.02
N THR A 60 -37.74 23.34 9.41
CA THR A 60 -36.79 22.53 8.61
C THR A 60 -37.35 21.14 8.29
N ALA A 61 -36.78 20.46 7.30
CA ALA A 61 -37.11 19.07 6.97
C ALA A 61 -36.58 18.03 7.98
N ILE A 62 -36.30 18.44 9.23
CA ILE A 62 -35.69 17.61 10.28
C ILE A 62 -36.76 17.25 11.32
N ALA A 63 -37.03 15.97 11.49
CA ALA A 63 -37.79 15.41 12.59
C ALA A 63 -36.86 15.18 13.79
N TYR A 64 -37.34 15.49 14.99
CA TYR A 64 -36.54 15.30 16.20
C TYR A 64 -37.38 14.79 17.37
N GLU A 65 -36.72 14.09 18.28
CA GLU A 65 -37.19 13.84 19.63
C GLU A 65 -36.14 14.32 20.63
N ILE A 66 -36.56 14.67 21.84
CA ILE A 66 -35.66 15.06 22.93
C ILE A 66 -35.70 13.97 24.00
N ILE A 67 -34.54 13.56 24.49
CA ILE A 67 -34.36 12.61 25.57
C ILE A 67 -33.60 13.36 26.65
N TYR A 68 -34.33 13.81 27.66
CA TYR A 68 -33.74 14.49 28.81
C TYR A 68 -33.37 13.43 29.86
N VAL A 69 -32.08 13.33 30.19
CA VAL A 69 -31.60 12.36 31.18
C VAL A 69 -31.28 13.10 32.47
N ASP A 70 -32.11 12.90 33.49
CA ASP A 70 -31.94 13.51 34.81
C ASP A 70 -30.87 12.77 35.61
N ASP A 71 -29.78 13.46 35.95
CA ASP A 71 -28.65 12.92 36.72
C ASP A 71 -28.83 13.14 38.23
N HIS A 72 -30.01 12.81 38.76
CA HIS A 72 -30.43 12.99 40.16
C HIS A 72 -30.54 14.46 40.58
N SER A 73 -31.29 15.26 39.81
CA SER A 73 -31.52 16.67 40.18
C SER A 73 -32.27 16.78 41.50
N MET A 74 -31.89 17.77 42.30
CA MET A 74 -32.46 18.08 43.63
C MET A 74 -33.29 19.38 43.62
N ASP A 75 -33.35 20.06 42.48
CA ASP A 75 -34.14 21.28 42.29
C ASP A 75 -35.45 20.99 41.51
N GLN A 76 -36.11 22.03 41.01
CA GLN A 76 -37.38 21.89 40.28
C GLN A 76 -37.23 21.38 38.83
N THR A 77 -36.03 20.95 38.39
CA THR A 77 -35.74 20.55 37.00
C THR A 77 -36.74 19.50 36.48
N VAL A 78 -36.99 18.44 37.25
CA VAL A 78 -37.90 17.35 36.87
C VAL A 78 -39.32 17.85 36.67
N ASN A 79 -39.79 18.77 37.52
CA ASN A 79 -41.13 19.35 37.40
C ASN A 79 -41.25 20.24 36.16
N VAL A 80 -40.21 21.02 35.85
CA VAL A 80 -40.16 21.84 34.63
C VAL A 80 -40.18 20.96 33.37
N ILE A 81 -39.43 19.85 33.34
CA ILE A 81 -39.44 18.93 32.19
C ILE A 81 -40.81 18.31 32.00
N LYS A 82 -41.49 17.87 33.08
CA LYS A 82 -42.86 17.33 32.99
C LYS A 82 -43.84 18.33 32.38
N GLN A 83 -43.74 19.62 32.73
CA GLN A 83 -44.57 20.67 32.10
C GLN A 83 -44.23 20.87 30.61
N LEU A 84 -42.97 20.64 30.20
CA LEU A 84 -42.55 20.78 28.82
C LEU A 84 -42.94 19.58 27.93
N GLN A 85 -43.31 18.45 28.52
CA GLN A 85 -43.78 17.26 27.79
C GLN A 85 -45.06 17.51 26.99
N ASP A 86 -45.91 18.44 27.45
CA ASP A 86 -47.15 18.80 26.76
C ASP A 86 -46.89 19.66 25.51
N LYS A 87 -45.73 20.32 25.42
CA LYS A 87 -45.41 21.29 24.36
C LYS A 87 -44.34 20.80 23.38
N TYR A 88 -43.45 19.92 23.80
CA TYR A 88 -42.30 19.47 23.00
C TYR A 88 -42.19 17.94 23.02
N PRO A 89 -41.62 17.31 21.98
CA PRO A 89 -41.48 15.85 21.89
C PRO A 89 -40.35 15.32 22.80
N VAL A 90 -40.51 15.48 24.13
CA VAL A 90 -39.50 15.13 25.13
C VAL A 90 -39.88 13.90 25.96
N VAL A 91 -38.90 13.01 26.14
CA VAL A 91 -38.95 11.87 27.05
C VAL A 91 -38.02 12.14 28.22
N LEU A 92 -38.57 12.15 29.43
CA LEU A 92 -37.79 12.21 30.68
C LEU A 92 -37.29 10.81 31.04
N VAL A 93 -35.98 10.66 31.21
CA VAL A 93 -35.31 9.44 31.67
C VAL A 93 -34.65 9.71 33.01
N ASN A 94 -35.14 9.07 34.07
CA ASN A 94 -34.52 9.15 35.40
C ASN A 94 -33.35 8.16 35.47
N LYS A 95 -32.14 8.69 35.68
CA LYS A 95 -30.93 7.87 35.67
C LYS A 95 -30.88 6.93 36.88
N LYS A 96 -30.48 5.67 36.65
CA LYS A 96 -30.28 4.67 37.71
C LYS A 96 -28.81 4.48 38.09
N GLY A 97 -27.89 4.73 37.15
CA GLY A 97 -26.45 4.53 37.35
C GLY A 97 -25.73 5.64 38.13
N ARG A 98 -24.40 5.56 38.20
CA ARG A 98 -23.55 6.51 38.95
C ARG A 98 -23.60 7.92 38.36
N ARG A 99 -23.59 8.96 39.20
CA ARG A 99 -23.50 10.38 38.78
C ARG A 99 -22.39 10.66 37.76
N GLY A 100 -22.68 11.52 36.78
CA GLY A 100 -21.76 11.93 35.72
C GLY A 100 -22.41 12.09 34.34
N LYS A 101 -21.89 13.04 33.56
CA LYS A 101 -22.33 13.35 32.19
C LYS A 101 -22.22 12.15 31.25
N SER A 102 -21.07 11.45 31.27
CA SER A 102 -20.86 10.29 30.39
C SER A 102 -21.88 9.17 30.64
N SER A 103 -22.21 8.87 31.89
CA SER A 103 -23.18 7.83 32.23
C SER A 103 -24.61 8.25 31.89
N ALA A 104 -24.97 9.52 32.09
CA ALA A 104 -26.26 10.05 31.66
C ALA A 104 -26.46 9.90 30.15
N ILE A 105 -25.45 10.26 29.34
CA ILE A 105 -25.53 10.09 27.89
C ILE A 105 -25.70 8.60 27.52
N LEU A 106 -24.89 7.70 28.10
CA LEU A 106 -24.97 6.26 27.81
C LEU A 106 -26.30 5.62 28.21
N GLU A 107 -26.92 6.07 29.31
CA GLU A 107 -28.26 5.63 29.73
C GLU A 107 -29.37 6.21 28.84
N GLY A 108 -29.15 7.36 28.20
CA GLY A 108 -30.09 7.95 27.23
C GLY A 108 -30.11 7.25 25.86
N ILE A 109 -28.97 6.71 25.39
CA ILE A 109 -28.84 6.10 24.04
C ILE A 109 -29.88 4.99 23.74
N PRO A 110 -30.19 4.05 24.65
CA PRO A 110 -31.19 3.01 24.39
C PRO A 110 -32.60 3.55 24.13
N HIS A 111 -32.92 4.74 24.65
CA HIS A 111 -34.21 5.40 24.46
C HIS A 111 -34.32 6.11 23.09
N ALA A 112 -33.19 6.34 22.40
CA ALA A 112 -33.17 6.96 21.09
C ALA A 112 -33.81 6.07 20.01
N ARG A 113 -34.77 6.62 19.29
CA ARG A 113 -35.46 5.98 18.16
C ARG A 113 -34.66 6.06 16.87
N TYR A 114 -33.98 7.19 16.62
CA TYR A 114 -33.35 7.48 15.34
C TYR A 114 -31.86 7.15 15.30
N ASP A 115 -31.32 7.01 14.08
CA ASP A 115 -29.92 6.62 13.85
C ASP A 115 -28.92 7.77 13.98
N LEU A 116 -29.38 9.02 14.02
CA LEU A 116 -28.55 10.19 14.27
C LEU A 116 -28.79 10.66 15.70
N ILE A 117 -27.74 10.64 16.52
CA ILE A 117 -27.77 11.08 17.91
C ILE A 117 -27.11 12.44 18.03
N LEU A 118 -27.86 13.44 18.46
CA LEU A 118 -27.32 14.74 18.83
C LEU A 118 -27.10 14.79 20.34
N LEU A 119 -25.91 15.18 20.78
CA LEU A 119 -25.57 15.47 22.16
C LEU A 119 -25.52 17.00 22.30
N ILE A 120 -26.19 17.55 23.31
CA ILE A 120 -26.14 18.98 23.65
C ILE A 120 -26.22 19.16 25.17
N ASP A 121 -25.41 20.06 25.72
CA ASP A 121 -25.43 20.39 27.15
C ASP A 121 -26.62 21.29 27.52
N ALA A 122 -27.13 21.15 28.74
CA ALA A 122 -28.26 21.94 29.25
C ALA A 122 -27.90 23.41 29.60
N ASP A 123 -26.61 23.78 29.57
CA ASP A 123 -26.09 25.03 30.15
C ASP A 123 -26.15 26.28 29.23
N MET A 124 -26.86 26.19 28.10
CA MET A 124 -27.10 27.26 27.12
C MET A 124 -25.86 27.82 26.41
N GLN A 125 -24.67 27.25 26.62
CA GLN A 125 -23.42 27.77 26.03
C GLN A 125 -23.21 27.38 24.56
N TYR A 126 -23.97 26.40 24.06
CA TYR A 126 -23.89 25.90 22.69
C TYR A 126 -25.10 26.34 21.86
N PRO A 127 -24.93 26.78 20.61
CA PRO A 127 -26.02 27.28 19.76
C PRO A 127 -26.79 26.13 19.07
N PRO A 128 -28.06 25.86 19.41
CA PRO A 128 -28.89 24.89 18.69
C PRO A 128 -29.13 25.26 17.22
N GLU A 129 -28.96 26.54 16.86
CA GLU A 129 -29.16 27.08 15.51
C GLU A 129 -28.18 26.47 14.49
N LYS A 130 -27.10 25.82 14.96
CA LYS A 130 -26.13 25.12 14.12
C LYS A 130 -26.48 23.65 13.84
N ILE A 131 -27.51 23.11 14.48
CA ILE A 131 -27.93 21.70 14.29
C ILE A 131 -28.25 21.40 12.82
N PRO A 132 -28.99 22.23 12.06
CA PRO A 132 -29.26 21.94 10.64
C PRO A 132 -28.00 21.79 9.80
N GLU A 133 -27.00 22.66 9.99
CA GLU A 133 -25.69 22.56 9.31
C GLU A 133 -24.98 21.25 9.65
N MET A 134 -25.02 20.84 10.93
CA MET A 134 -24.43 19.57 11.38
C MET A 134 -25.13 18.36 10.75
N VAL A 135 -26.47 18.39 10.63
CA VAL A 135 -27.26 17.32 10.00
C VAL A 135 -26.90 17.17 8.52
N ILE A 136 -26.74 18.27 7.79
CA ILE A 136 -26.30 18.24 6.39
C ILE A 136 -24.91 17.61 6.27
N LYS A 137 -23.96 18.02 7.12
CA LYS A 137 -22.60 17.45 7.14
C LYS A 137 -22.57 15.95 7.50
N SER A 138 -23.54 15.46 8.29
CA SER A 138 -23.61 14.04 8.67
C SER A 138 -23.78 13.05 7.49
N LYS A 139 -24.17 13.55 6.30
CA LYS A 139 -24.16 12.76 5.06
C LYS A 139 -22.75 12.27 4.71
N SER A 140 -21.73 13.10 4.92
CA SER A 140 -20.33 12.81 4.57
C SER A 140 -19.48 12.35 5.76
N TYR A 141 -19.90 12.66 6.98
CA TYR A 141 -19.14 12.38 8.20
C TYR A 141 -19.86 11.39 9.13
N GLY A 142 -19.11 10.61 9.91
CA GLY A 142 -19.70 9.74 10.94
C GLY A 142 -20.01 10.47 12.24
N ALA A 143 -19.24 11.52 12.52
CA ALA A 143 -19.45 12.45 13.62
C ALA A 143 -19.21 13.88 13.13
N VAL A 144 -20.03 14.83 13.59
CA VAL A 144 -19.86 16.25 13.36
C VAL A 144 -19.77 16.93 14.73
N VAL A 145 -18.74 17.74 14.93
CA VAL A 145 -18.44 18.37 16.21
C VAL A 145 -18.55 19.89 16.08
N ALA A 146 -19.19 20.56 17.02
CA ALA A 146 -19.17 22.02 17.07
C ALA A 146 -17.80 22.49 17.60
N ASP A 147 -16.99 23.14 16.76
CA ASP A 147 -15.63 23.56 17.07
C ASP A 147 -15.60 25.00 17.59
N ARG A 148 -15.01 25.20 18.78
CA ARG A 148 -15.01 26.51 19.46
C ARG A 148 -13.86 27.36 18.93
N THR A 149 -14.17 28.31 18.03
CA THR A 149 -13.15 29.16 17.37
C THR A 149 -12.78 30.42 18.14
N SER A 150 -13.68 30.93 18.99
CA SER A 150 -13.51 32.17 19.75
C SER A 150 -13.86 31.98 21.23
N TYR A 151 -12.91 32.29 22.13
CA TYR A 151 -13.04 32.05 23.58
C TYR A 151 -12.38 33.14 24.45
N ASN A 152 -13.17 33.77 25.32
CA ASN A 152 -12.71 34.69 26.37
C ASN A 152 -12.46 33.94 27.68
N SER A 153 -11.22 33.46 27.90
CA SER A 153 -10.80 32.86 29.17
C SER A 153 -9.37 33.20 29.56
N SER A 154 -9.09 33.02 30.85
CA SER A 154 -7.75 33.13 31.44
C SER A 154 -6.71 32.26 30.72
N ILE A 155 -5.52 32.85 30.53
CA ILE A 155 -4.33 32.25 29.87
C ILE A 155 -3.91 30.95 30.56
N LEU A 156 -4.01 30.88 31.89
CA LEU A 156 -3.66 29.72 32.71
C LEU A 156 -4.49 28.47 32.39
N ARG A 157 -5.72 28.62 31.86
CA ARG A 157 -6.56 27.49 31.40
C ARG A 157 -6.37 27.16 29.91
N LYS A 158 -5.99 28.14 29.08
CA LYS A 158 -5.84 27.96 27.61
C LYS A 158 -4.65 27.07 27.25
N ILE A 159 -3.52 27.20 27.95
CA ILE A 159 -2.27 26.54 27.57
C ILE A 159 -2.35 25.00 27.78
N PRO A 160 -2.72 24.47 28.96
CA PRO A 160 -2.79 23.02 29.16
C PRO A 160 -3.85 22.35 28.29
N SER A 161 -4.98 23.03 28.05
CA SER A 161 -6.07 22.53 27.19
C SER A 161 -5.63 22.39 25.73
N ARG A 162 -4.96 23.41 25.18
CA ARG A 162 -4.43 23.37 23.81
C ARG A 162 -3.31 22.34 23.67
N LEU A 163 -2.46 22.21 24.68
CA LEU A 163 -1.40 21.22 24.71
C LEU A 163 -1.97 19.79 24.73
N ASN A 164 -2.98 19.53 25.57
CA ASN A 164 -3.63 18.22 25.64
C ASN A 164 -4.40 17.87 24.35
N ALA A 165 -5.16 18.82 23.78
CA ALA A 165 -5.85 18.61 22.52
C ALA A 165 -4.85 18.34 21.36
N PHE A 166 -3.72 19.03 21.36
CA PHE A 166 -2.66 18.83 20.37
C PHE A 166 -1.94 17.49 20.54
N ILE A 167 -1.50 17.15 21.76
CA ILE A 167 -0.74 15.91 22.02
C ILE A 167 -1.65 14.69 21.95
N PHE A 168 -2.72 14.65 22.75
CA PHE A 168 -3.56 13.46 22.90
C PHE A 168 -4.65 13.35 21.83
N GLY A 169 -5.18 14.48 21.35
CA GLY A 169 -6.12 14.49 20.22
C GLY A 169 -5.39 14.32 18.89
N LYS A 170 -4.63 15.33 18.48
CA LYS A 170 -4.06 15.42 17.13
C LYS A 170 -2.88 14.47 16.89
N ILE A 171 -1.86 14.48 17.75
CA ILE A 171 -0.65 13.65 17.57
C ILE A 171 -0.95 12.17 17.86
N LEU A 172 -1.57 11.88 19.01
CA LEU A 172 -1.71 10.51 19.48
C LEU A 172 -2.83 9.75 18.74
N LEU A 173 -4.01 10.34 18.61
CA LEU A 173 -5.21 9.68 18.07
C LEU A 173 -5.59 10.11 16.65
N GLY A 174 -5.06 11.25 16.19
CA GLY A 174 -5.38 11.82 14.87
C GLY A 174 -6.74 12.53 14.83
N ILE A 175 -7.23 13.04 15.96
CA ILE A 175 -8.46 13.82 16.07
C ILE A 175 -8.09 15.29 15.99
N ASN A 176 -8.59 16.00 14.96
CA ASN A 176 -8.25 17.40 14.68
C ASN A 176 -9.48 18.32 14.81
N VAL A 177 -10.32 18.04 15.79
CA VAL A 177 -11.51 18.83 16.16
C VAL A 177 -11.57 18.97 17.68
N ASP A 178 -12.39 19.88 18.18
CA ASP A 178 -12.60 20.06 19.62
C ASP A 178 -13.24 18.84 20.30
N VAL A 179 -12.41 17.99 20.89
CA VAL A 179 -12.86 16.79 21.61
C VAL A 179 -13.77 17.11 22.80
N GLN A 180 -13.71 18.31 23.39
CA GLN A 180 -14.47 18.68 24.59
C GLN A 180 -15.79 19.39 24.30
N SER A 181 -16.24 19.44 23.04
CA SER A 181 -17.47 20.14 22.68
C SER A 181 -18.74 19.49 23.28
N GLY A 182 -19.57 20.24 23.99
CA GLY A 182 -20.88 19.78 24.45
C GLY A 182 -21.88 19.50 23.32
N LEU A 183 -21.65 20.05 22.12
CA LEU A 183 -22.53 19.89 20.95
C LEU A 183 -21.90 18.99 19.89
N LYS A 184 -22.45 17.78 19.71
CA LYS A 184 -21.97 16.78 18.73
C LYS A 184 -23.13 16.02 18.10
N LEU A 185 -23.04 15.75 16.80
CA LEU A 185 -23.96 14.86 16.08
C LEU A 185 -23.21 13.60 15.66
N VAL A 186 -23.69 12.42 16.04
CA VAL A 186 -22.97 11.14 15.87
C VAL A 186 -23.94 10.04 15.41
N LYS A 187 -23.50 9.19 14.48
CA LYS A 187 -24.28 8.00 14.07
C LYS A 187 -24.38 7.00 15.22
N LYS A 188 -25.59 6.50 15.47
CA LYS A 188 -25.93 5.58 16.57
C LYS A 188 -25.06 4.31 16.58
N ASN A 189 -24.75 3.78 15.40
CA ASN A 189 -23.89 2.60 15.25
C ASN A 189 -22.46 2.77 15.81
N ILE A 190 -21.99 4.01 16.01
CA ILE A 190 -20.71 4.28 16.65
C ILE A 190 -20.78 3.95 18.15
N PHE A 191 -21.92 4.23 18.80
CA PHE A 191 -22.15 3.86 20.20
C PHE A 191 -22.23 2.35 20.40
N ASP A 192 -22.77 1.60 19.43
CA ASP A 192 -22.81 0.13 19.48
C ASP A 192 -21.42 -0.52 19.56
N HIS A 193 -20.39 0.18 19.06
CA HIS A 193 -19.01 -0.29 19.01
C HIS A 193 -18.10 0.38 20.07
N LEU A 194 -18.67 1.25 20.89
CA LEU A 194 -17.97 1.96 21.93
C LEU A 194 -17.56 0.99 23.05
N ASP A 195 -16.27 0.97 23.39
CA ASP A 195 -15.81 0.21 24.56
C ASP A 195 -15.94 1.06 25.82
N VAL A 196 -17.03 0.82 26.53
CA VAL A 196 -17.39 1.51 27.79
C VAL A 196 -16.32 1.42 28.88
N LYS A 197 -15.39 0.45 28.81
CA LYS A 197 -14.28 0.32 29.78
C LYS A 197 -13.30 1.50 29.74
N PHE A 198 -13.32 2.31 28.67
CA PHE A 198 -12.49 3.50 28.53
C PHE A 198 -13.26 4.80 28.77
N VAL A 199 -14.54 4.71 29.16
CA VAL A 199 -15.41 5.84 29.45
C VAL A 199 -15.40 6.12 30.94
N GLY A 200 -14.69 7.16 31.36
CA GLY A 200 -14.82 7.77 32.68
C GLY A 200 -15.98 8.78 32.73
N PRO A 201 -16.28 9.34 33.92
CA PRO A 201 -17.40 10.27 34.12
C PRO A 201 -17.40 11.49 33.19
N TRP A 202 -16.22 11.88 32.70
CA TRP A 202 -15.98 13.07 31.86
C TRP A 202 -15.24 12.78 30.55
N SER A 203 -14.99 11.51 30.22
CA SER A 203 -14.10 11.15 29.12
C SER A 203 -14.79 10.45 27.96
N LEU A 204 -16.12 10.54 27.79
CA LEU A 204 -16.86 9.85 26.71
C LEU A 204 -16.40 10.27 25.32
N ASP A 205 -16.08 11.55 25.14
CA ASP A 205 -15.90 12.14 23.82
C ASP A 205 -14.69 11.60 23.05
N ILE A 206 -13.56 11.37 23.73
CA ILE A 206 -12.37 10.82 23.09
C ILE A 206 -12.60 9.37 22.61
N PRO A 207 -13.04 8.42 23.46
CA PRO A 207 -13.48 7.09 23.05
C PRO A 207 -14.52 7.10 21.93
N LEU A 208 -15.47 8.04 21.95
CA LEU A 208 -16.51 8.16 20.93
C LEU A 208 -15.94 8.55 19.57
N LEU A 209 -15.21 9.66 19.50
CA LEU A 209 -14.58 10.15 18.27
C LEU A 209 -13.47 9.20 17.77
N HIS A 210 -12.73 8.59 18.70
CA HIS A 210 -11.77 7.55 18.35
C HIS A 210 -12.45 6.33 17.74
N THR A 211 -13.57 5.87 18.31
CA THR A 211 -14.37 4.76 17.74
C THR A 211 -14.88 5.13 16.35
N ALA A 212 -15.36 6.35 16.13
CA ALA A 212 -15.76 6.83 14.80
C ALA A 212 -14.63 6.71 13.77
N LEU A 213 -13.43 7.20 14.10
CA LEU A 213 -12.25 7.08 13.25
C LEU A 213 -11.85 5.62 13.01
N GLN A 214 -11.91 4.78 14.04
CA GLN A 214 -11.57 3.35 13.93
C GLN A 214 -12.56 2.58 13.07
N LEU A 215 -13.83 2.97 13.11
CA LEU A 215 -14.88 2.51 12.21
C LEU A 215 -14.69 3.00 10.77
N GLY A 216 -13.74 3.90 10.49
CA GLY A 216 -13.45 4.38 9.13
C GLY A 216 -14.19 5.66 8.75
N TYR A 217 -14.96 6.24 9.67
CA TYR A 217 -15.61 7.52 9.43
C TYR A 217 -14.62 8.68 9.52
N GLU A 218 -14.87 9.73 8.73
CA GLU A 218 -14.29 11.04 8.95
C GLU A 218 -15.08 11.82 10.01
N ILE A 219 -14.41 12.76 10.68
CA ILE A 219 -15.02 13.67 11.65
C ILE A 219 -15.08 15.06 11.01
N GLY A 220 -16.28 15.60 10.86
CA GLY A 220 -16.51 16.96 10.41
C GLY A 220 -16.59 17.94 11.57
N SER A 221 -16.48 19.24 11.27
CA SER A 221 -16.70 20.30 12.23
C SER A 221 -17.64 21.39 11.71
N VAL A 222 -18.28 22.09 12.64
CA VAL A 222 -19.01 23.35 12.41
C VAL A 222 -18.47 24.37 13.38
N ASP A 223 -18.00 25.50 12.88
CA ASP A 223 -17.43 26.55 13.72
C ASP A 223 -18.52 27.27 14.51
N ILE A 224 -18.29 27.45 15.81
CA ILE A 224 -19.21 28.14 16.72
C ILE A 224 -18.50 29.21 17.55
N THR A 225 -19.26 30.26 17.88
CA THR A 225 -18.91 31.23 18.92
C THR A 225 -19.40 30.67 20.26
N TYR A 226 -18.51 30.60 21.26
CA TYR A 226 -18.83 30.03 22.56
C TYR A 226 -19.25 31.12 23.55
N GLU A 227 -20.52 31.10 23.97
CA GLU A 227 -21.09 32.13 24.85
C GLU A 227 -20.67 31.95 26.31
N LYS A 228 -20.59 33.07 27.06
CA LYS A 228 -20.43 33.02 28.52
C LYS A 228 -21.69 32.45 29.15
N ARG A 229 -21.51 31.52 30.09
CA ARG A 229 -22.60 30.96 30.89
C ARG A 229 -23.38 32.10 31.56
N LYS A 230 -24.70 32.15 31.36
CA LYS A 230 -25.58 33.17 31.94
C LYS A 230 -25.80 32.94 33.44
N ASN A 231 -25.95 31.67 33.88
CA ASN A 231 -26.20 31.29 35.29
C ASN A 231 -25.38 30.04 35.73
N GLY A 232 -24.88 30.00 36.97
CA GLY A 232 -24.25 28.82 37.61
C GLY A 232 -22.70 28.78 37.63
N ILE A 233 -22.12 28.23 38.71
CA ILE A 233 -20.65 28.06 38.89
C ILE A 233 -20.20 26.71 38.28
N SER A 234 -19.08 26.71 37.53
CA SER A 234 -18.46 25.44 37.07
C SER A 234 -17.94 24.64 38.27
N LYS A 235 -18.56 23.49 38.55
CA LYS A 235 -18.20 22.59 39.66
C LYS A 235 -17.07 21.62 39.32
N LEU A 236 -16.39 21.82 38.18
CA LEU A 236 -15.45 20.86 37.59
C LEU A 236 -13.99 21.22 37.93
N ASN A 237 -13.27 20.29 38.56
CA ASN A 237 -11.83 20.43 38.78
C ASN A 237 -11.08 20.18 37.45
N PHE A 238 -10.66 21.27 36.80
CA PHE A 238 -10.08 21.29 35.45
C PHE A 238 -8.86 20.36 35.31
N LEU A 239 -7.98 20.31 36.30
CA LEU A 239 -6.77 19.47 36.26
C LEU A 239 -7.10 17.99 36.27
N LYS A 240 -8.09 17.59 37.08
CA LYS A 240 -8.55 16.20 37.17
C LYS A 240 -9.16 15.73 35.85
N ALA A 241 -10.04 16.55 35.25
CA ALA A 241 -10.65 16.23 33.97
C ALA A 241 -9.62 16.16 32.83
N ALA A 242 -8.66 17.09 32.79
CA ALA A 242 -7.59 17.09 31.79
C ALA A 242 -6.71 15.83 31.88
N PHE A 243 -6.38 15.38 33.11
CA PHE A 243 -5.61 14.16 33.34
C PHE A 243 -6.37 12.89 32.94
N GLU A 244 -7.65 12.79 33.30
CA GLU A 244 -8.50 11.65 32.90
C GLU A 244 -8.61 11.51 31.38
N ILE A 245 -8.78 12.63 30.68
CA ILE A 245 -8.84 12.69 29.21
C ILE A 245 -7.52 12.20 28.59
N ALA A 246 -6.38 12.70 29.09
CA ALA A 246 -5.05 12.31 28.62
C ALA A 246 -4.77 10.81 28.86
N PHE A 247 -5.10 10.30 30.05
CA PHE A 247 -4.93 8.90 30.41
C PHE A 247 -5.81 7.98 29.55
N SER A 248 -7.07 8.35 29.31
CA SER A 248 -7.97 7.60 28.42
C SER A 248 -7.43 7.54 26.99
N ALA A 249 -6.93 8.68 26.47
CA ALA A 249 -6.31 8.72 25.14
C ALA A 249 -5.05 7.84 25.03
N ALA A 250 -4.18 7.86 26.03
CA ALA A 250 -3.01 6.98 26.12
C ALA A 250 -3.42 5.50 26.13
N LYS A 251 -4.40 5.14 26.97
CA LYS A 251 -4.92 3.77 27.09
C LYS A 251 -5.56 3.28 25.80
N LEU A 252 -6.28 4.14 25.07
CA LEU A 252 -6.85 3.85 23.75
C LEU A 252 -5.78 3.64 22.66
N LYS A 253 -4.64 4.34 22.76
CA LYS A 253 -3.53 4.14 21.82
C LYS A 253 -2.78 2.82 22.06
N LEU A 254 -2.61 2.46 23.33
CA LEU A 254 -1.93 1.23 23.74
C LEU A 254 -2.77 -0.02 23.47
N THR A 255 -4.09 0.11 23.44
CA THR A 255 -4.97 -0.96 23.01
C THR A 255 -4.87 -1.14 21.49
N GLY A 256 -4.48 -2.35 21.07
CA GLY A 256 -4.31 -2.67 19.65
C GLY A 256 -5.56 -2.38 18.81
N LYS A 257 -5.37 -2.16 17.50
CA LYS A 257 -6.46 -1.84 16.57
C LYS A 257 -7.50 -2.96 16.58
N LYS A 258 -8.71 -2.66 17.06
CA LYS A 258 -9.84 -3.59 17.02
C LYS A 258 -10.32 -3.81 15.60
N ILE A 259 -10.88 -5.00 15.38
CA ILE A 259 -11.65 -5.32 14.17
C ILE A 259 -13.11 -5.18 14.58
N PHE A 260 -13.85 -4.36 13.83
CA PHE A 260 -15.28 -4.17 14.05
C PHE A 260 -16.05 -4.98 13.03
N GLN A 261 -17.17 -5.56 13.43
CA GLN A 261 -18.02 -6.34 12.55
C GLN A 261 -19.20 -5.50 12.09
N ILE A 262 -19.45 -5.48 10.79
CA ILE A 262 -20.60 -4.80 10.19
C ILE A 262 -21.73 -5.82 10.10
N LYS A 263 -22.88 -5.48 10.69
CA LYS A 263 -24.09 -6.29 10.69
C LYS A 263 -24.72 -6.36 9.29
N PRO A 264 -25.49 -7.43 8.98
CA PRO A 264 -26.19 -7.54 7.70
C PRO A 264 -27.32 -6.54 7.60
N LEU A 265 -27.90 -6.49 6.40
CA LEU A 265 -29.22 -5.90 6.21
C LEU A 265 -30.28 -6.63 7.06
N PRO A 266 -31.36 -5.95 7.51
CA PRO A 266 -32.34 -6.49 8.48
C PRO A 266 -33.09 -7.76 8.03
N ASN A 267 -32.98 -8.17 6.78
CA ASN A 267 -33.70 -9.29 6.18
C ASN A 267 -33.11 -10.68 6.49
N GLY A 268 -32.13 -10.78 7.41
CA GLY A 268 -31.47 -12.04 7.76
C GLY A 268 -30.54 -12.60 6.68
N SER A 269 -30.34 -11.89 5.57
CA SER A 269 -29.43 -12.32 4.50
C SER A 269 -27.98 -12.07 4.88
N LEU A 270 -27.05 -12.81 4.24
CA LEU A 270 -25.62 -12.51 4.36
C LEU A 270 -25.22 -11.19 3.67
N GLU A 271 -26.15 -10.49 3.02
CA GLU A 271 -25.91 -9.25 2.30
C GLU A 271 -25.51 -8.10 3.24
N GLY A 272 -24.49 -7.34 2.85
CA GLY A 272 -24.01 -6.21 3.64
C GLY A 272 -23.09 -6.57 4.81
N TYR A 273 -22.97 -7.86 5.17
CA TYR A 273 -21.99 -8.29 6.17
C TYR A 273 -20.59 -7.80 5.80
N GLY A 274 -19.83 -7.38 6.81
CA GLY A 274 -18.53 -6.81 6.59
C GLY A 274 -17.69 -6.72 7.85
N VAL A 275 -16.50 -6.17 7.69
CA VAL A 275 -15.57 -5.88 8.76
C VAL A 275 -14.93 -4.53 8.53
N VAL A 276 -14.68 -3.79 9.61
CA VAL A 276 -13.80 -2.64 9.58
C VAL A 276 -12.48 -3.02 10.21
N HIS A 277 -11.39 -2.86 9.45
CA HIS A 277 -10.05 -3.06 9.95
C HIS A 277 -9.13 -1.94 9.46
N LYS A 278 -8.36 -1.35 10.39
CA LYS A 278 -7.45 -0.23 10.11
C LYS A 278 -8.14 0.94 9.39
N ARG A 279 -9.34 1.32 9.85
CA ARG A 279 -10.16 2.41 9.28
C ARG A 279 -10.64 2.17 7.84
N LYS A 280 -10.65 0.92 7.38
CA LYS A 280 -11.16 0.54 6.06
C LYS A 280 -12.35 -0.38 6.22
N HIS A 281 -13.45 -0.03 5.55
CA HIS A 281 -14.62 -0.89 5.44
C HIS A 281 -14.38 -1.97 4.39
N PHE A 282 -14.67 -3.21 4.77
CA PHE A 282 -14.69 -4.35 3.87
C PHE A 282 -16.08 -4.97 3.92
N THR A 283 -16.76 -5.05 2.78
CA THR A 283 -18.07 -5.72 2.67
C THR A 283 -17.81 -7.11 2.12
N THR A 284 -17.97 -8.12 2.98
CA THR A 284 -17.53 -9.50 2.79
C THR A 284 -18.63 -10.45 2.36
N HIS A 285 -19.89 -10.08 2.64
CA HIS A 285 -21.07 -10.93 2.44
C HIS A 285 -20.98 -12.30 3.14
N THR A 286 -20.21 -12.37 4.24
CA THR A 286 -20.08 -13.57 5.07
C THR A 286 -19.93 -13.16 6.54
N ASN A 287 -20.46 -14.02 7.42
CA ASN A 287 -20.30 -13.93 8.87
C ASN A 287 -19.05 -14.69 9.38
N LEU A 288 -18.12 -15.07 8.49
CA LEU A 288 -16.90 -15.79 8.87
C LEU A 288 -16.12 -14.97 9.92
N PRO A 289 -15.88 -15.52 11.13
CA PRO A 289 -15.15 -14.79 12.15
C PRO A 289 -13.75 -14.42 11.67
N PHE A 290 -13.30 -13.19 11.94
CA PHE A 290 -11.96 -12.73 11.52
C PHE A 290 -10.81 -13.60 12.08
N ARG A 291 -11.04 -14.30 13.21
CA ARG A 291 -10.12 -15.29 13.80
C ARG A 291 -10.01 -16.59 13.00
N LYS A 292 -10.89 -16.83 12.03
CA LYS A 292 -10.83 -17.90 11.04
C LYS A 292 -10.53 -17.38 9.62
N SER A 293 -10.38 -16.07 9.43
CA SER A 293 -10.11 -15.45 8.11
C SER A 293 -8.65 -15.01 7.94
N ALA A 294 -8.16 -15.05 6.71
CA ALA A 294 -6.87 -14.54 6.25
C ALA A 294 -6.73 -13.01 6.37
N LEU A 295 -7.79 -12.27 6.76
CA LEU A 295 -7.72 -10.84 7.13
C LEU A 295 -6.54 -10.55 8.08
N LEU A 296 -6.31 -11.44 9.04
CA LEU A 296 -5.13 -11.43 9.90
C LEU A 296 -4.05 -12.33 9.30
N LYS A 297 -3.03 -11.73 8.67
CA LYS A 297 -1.92 -12.46 8.03
C LYS A 297 -1.26 -13.49 8.95
N THR A 298 -0.80 -13.01 10.12
CA THR A 298 -0.13 -13.79 11.14
C THR A 298 -0.54 -13.27 12.52
N THR A 299 -0.45 -14.12 13.53
CA THR A 299 -0.53 -13.73 14.94
C THR A 299 0.82 -13.25 15.45
N LEU A 300 0.83 -12.51 16.56
CA LEU A 300 2.06 -12.08 17.21
C LEU A 300 2.93 -13.30 17.61
N THR A 301 2.31 -14.34 18.17
CA THR A 301 2.99 -15.57 18.58
C THR A 301 3.67 -16.26 17.39
N GLN A 302 2.97 -16.42 16.26
CA GLN A 302 3.58 -16.99 15.04
C GLN A 302 4.78 -16.17 14.56
N SER A 303 4.64 -14.83 14.53
CA SER A 303 5.73 -13.95 14.11
C SER A 303 6.93 -14.00 15.07
N LEU A 304 6.70 -14.11 16.38
CA LEU A 304 7.75 -14.28 17.37
C LEU A 304 8.45 -15.63 17.24
N VAL A 305 7.72 -16.73 17.04
CA VAL A 305 8.29 -18.07 16.84
C VAL A 305 9.18 -18.10 15.60
N ILE A 306 8.73 -17.53 14.47
CA ILE A 306 9.54 -17.44 13.25
C ILE A 306 10.80 -16.59 13.50
N LEU A 307 10.66 -15.45 14.17
CA LEU A 307 11.79 -14.57 14.48
C LEU A 307 12.80 -15.27 15.40
N LEU A 308 12.34 -15.98 16.42
CA LEU A 308 13.18 -16.74 17.35
C LEU A 308 13.88 -17.89 16.64
N ALA A 309 13.19 -18.65 15.79
CA ALA A 309 13.81 -19.71 14.99
C ALA A 309 14.90 -19.16 14.07
N PHE A 310 14.63 -18.06 13.36
CA PHE A 310 15.62 -17.42 12.50
C PHE A 310 16.81 -16.86 13.29
N THR A 311 16.55 -16.25 14.45
CA THR A 311 17.59 -15.73 15.34
C THR A 311 18.44 -16.87 15.91
N ALA A 312 17.83 -17.99 16.29
CA ALA A 312 18.54 -19.17 16.79
C ALA A 312 19.47 -19.76 15.72
N VAL A 313 19.03 -19.83 14.46
CA VAL A 313 19.89 -20.26 13.34
C VAL A 313 21.05 -19.28 13.13
N ILE A 314 20.81 -17.97 13.16
CA ILE A 314 21.88 -16.97 13.01
C ILE A 314 22.89 -17.08 14.16
N LEU A 315 22.43 -17.13 15.40
CA LEU A 315 23.29 -17.26 16.57
C LEU A 315 24.08 -18.58 16.52
N GLY A 316 23.45 -19.68 16.09
CA GLY A 316 24.11 -20.96 15.85
C GLY A 316 25.20 -20.87 14.79
N LEU A 317 24.93 -20.21 13.65
CA LEU A 317 25.92 -20.02 12.58
C LEU A 317 27.11 -19.16 13.06
N MET A 318 26.87 -18.20 13.96
CA MET A 318 27.92 -17.39 14.58
C MET A 318 28.74 -18.15 15.63
N SER A 319 28.12 -19.08 16.36
CA SER A 319 28.80 -19.87 17.40
C SER A 319 29.55 -21.06 16.84
N ASN A 320 28.90 -21.85 15.98
CA ASN A 320 29.49 -23.02 15.33
C ASN A 320 28.74 -23.32 14.02
N ILE A 321 29.38 -22.94 12.92
CA ILE A 321 28.81 -23.07 11.58
C ILE A 321 28.54 -24.53 11.20
N VAL A 322 29.47 -25.45 11.49
CA VAL A 322 29.37 -26.86 11.07
C VAL A 322 28.22 -27.54 11.80
N ILE A 323 28.16 -27.48 13.13
CA ILE A 323 27.09 -28.11 13.93
C ILE A 323 25.73 -27.56 13.53
N THR A 324 25.62 -26.25 13.33
CA THR A 324 24.36 -25.61 12.98
C THR A 324 23.88 -26.03 11.58
N ILE A 325 24.78 -26.06 10.59
CA ILE A 325 24.43 -26.55 9.25
C ILE A 325 24.07 -28.03 9.31
N THR A 326 24.82 -28.87 10.04
CA THR A 326 24.50 -30.29 10.23
C THR A 326 23.12 -30.48 10.83
N ALA A 327 22.75 -29.71 11.86
CA ALA A 327 21.44 -29.79 12.50
C ALA A 327 20.32 -29.40 11.52
N VAL A 328 20.51 -28.32 10.75
CA VAL A 328 19.55 -27.87 9.74
C VAL A 328 19.40 -28.92 8.63
N VAL A 329 20.50 -29.43 8.09
CA VAL A 329 20.49 -30.46 7.05
C VAL A 329 19.85 -31.75 7.57
N THR A 330 20.16 -32.18 8.79
CA THR A 330 19.52 -33.34 9.43
C THR A 330 18.00 -33.17 9.48
N PHE A 331 17.54 -32.04 9.98
CA PHE A 331 16.12 -31.73 10.07
C PHE A 331 15.44 -31.74 8.70
N LEU A 332 16.06 -31.11 7.69
CA LEU A 332 15.54 -31.10 6.33
C LEU A 332 15.48 -32.52 5.75
N SER A 333 16.58 -33.28 5.80
CA SER A 333 16.65 -34.65 5.29
C SER A 333 15.58 -35.57 5.90
N LEU A 334 15.34 -35.46 7.21
CA LEU A 334 14.27 -36.20 7.89
C LEU A 334 12.88 -35.83 7.36
N ILE A 335 12.60 -34.55 7.15
CA ILE A 335 11.31 -34.10 6.61
C ILE A 335 11.10 -34.59 5.18
N TYR A 336 12.12 -34.52 4.31
CA TYR A 336 12.02 -35.04 2.93
C TYR A 336 11.81 -36.56 2.91
N PHE A 337 12.44 -37.28 3.82
CA PHE A 337 12.26 -38.72 3.95
C PHE A 337 10.84 -39.08 4.40
N ILE A 338 10.32 -38.38 5.42
CA ILE A 338 8.93 -38.55 5.87
C ILE A 338 7.94 -38.20 4.74
N ASP A 339 8.18 -37.12 3.98
CA ASP A 339 7.35 -36.78 2.82
C ASP A 339 7.41 -37.88 1.75
N THR A 340 8.58 -38.45 1.49
CA THR A 340 8.74 -39.56 0.53
C THR A 340 7.91 -40.77 0.95
N LEU A 341 7.99 -41.17 2.23
CA LEU A 341 7.17 -42.27 2.78
C LEU A 341 5.68 -41.95 2.73
N PHE A 342 5.29 -40.72 3.08
CA PHE A 342 3.90 -40.28 3.02
C PHE A 342 3.35 -40.35 1.60
N ASN A 343 4.10 -39.87 0.61
CA ASN A 343 3.71 -39.96 -0.78
C ASN A 343 3.58 -41.41 -1.24
N LEU A 344 4.47 -42.32 -0.81
CA LEU A 344 4.36 -43.76 -1.11
C LEU A 344 3.04 -44.34 -0.58
N VAL A 345 2.67 -44.00 0.67
CA VAL A 345 1.39 -44.39 1.27
C VAL A 345 0.21 -43.82 0.47
N LEU A 346 0.26 -42.54 0.07
CA LEU A 346 -0.79 -41.92 -0.74
C LEU A 346 -0.97 -42.63 -2.09
N LEU A 347 0.13 -42.96 -2.78
CA LEU A 347 0.06 -43.67 -4.05
C LEU A 347 -0.61 -45.03 -3.86
N TYR A 348 -0.14 -45.82 -2.89
CA TYR A 348 -0.72 -47.12 -2.59
C TYR A 348 -2.23 -47.02 -2.30
N LYS A 349 -2.63 -46.05 -1.46
CA LYS A 349 -4.03 -45.81 -1.12
C LYS A 349 -4.87 -45.34 -2.31
N SER A 350 -4.29 -44.59 -3.25
CA SER A 350 -5.00 -44.10 -4.45
C SER A 350 -5.42 -45.21 -5.42
N PHE A 351 -4.85 -46.41 -5.30
CA PHE A 351 -5.23 -47.60 -6.09
C PHE A 351 -6.28 -48.48 -5.41
N SER A 352 -6.66 -48.18 -4.17
CA SER A 352 -7.72 -48.94 -3.50
C SER A 352 -9.07 -48.71 -4.19
N LYS A 353 -9.78 -49.81 -4.52
CA LYS A 353 -10.94 -49.86 -5.45
C LYS A 353 -12.19 -49.04 -5.05
N LYS A 354 -12.22 -48.33 -3.92
CA LYS A 354 -13.47 -47.86 -3.28
C LYS A 354 -13.71 -46.34 -3.25
N GLU A 355 -12.88 -45.53 -3.89
CA GLU A 355 -12.80 -44.12 -3.50
C GLU A 355 -13.56 -43.15 -4.41
N VAL A 356 -13.34 -43.17 -5.74
CA VAL A 356 -14.03 -42.23 -6.64
C VAL A 356 -15.46 -42.73 -6.90
N ILE A 357 -16.43 -41.86 -6.68
CA ILE A 357 -17.84 -42.20 -6.91
C ILE A 357 -18.08 -42.26 -8.42
N LYS A 358 -18.45 -43.45 -8.90
CA LYS A 358 -18.75 -43.74 -10.30
C LYS A 358 -20.25 -43.79 -10.55
N PHE A 359 -20.62 -43.59 -11.81
CA PHE A 359 -21.99 -43.56 -12.28
C PHE A 359 -22.09 -44.36 -13.58
N SER A 360 -23.08 -45.23 -13.67
CA SER A 360 -23.43 -45.86 -14.94
C SER A 360 -24.30 -44.91 -15.77
N ARG A 361 -24.42 -45.18 -17.08
CA ARG A 361 -25.25 -44.36 -17.95
C ARG A 361 -26.74 -44.57 -17.66
N GLU A 362 -27.10 -45.81 -17.34
CA GLU A 362 -28.45 -46.22 -16.95
C GLU A 362 -28.90 -45.52 -15.67
N GLU A 363 -28.01 -45.37 -14.67
CA GLU A 363 -28.30 -44.60 -13.44
C GLU A 363 -28.60 -43.12 -13.73
N LEU A 364 -27.93 -42.53 -14.73
CA LEU A 364 -28.11 -41.11 -15.09
C LEU A 364 -29.37 -40.87 -15.93
N GLU A 365 -29.69 -41.81 -16.83
CA GLU A 365 -30.85 -41.74 -17.72
C GLU A 365 -32.15 -42.13 -17.01
N SER A 366 -32.09 -42.97 -15.97
CA SER A 366 -33.26 -43.35 -15.15
C SER A 366 -33.72 -42.28 -14.14
N LEU A 367 -32.99 -41.18 -14.00
CA LEU A 367 -33.40 -40.06 -13.14
C LEU A 367 -34.64 -39.37 -13.71
N ASP A 368 -35.74 -39.41 -12.97
CA ASP A 368 -36.93 -38.64 -13.27
C ASP A 368 -36.68 -37.14 -13.03
N ASP A 369 -36.75 -36.36 -14.10
CA ASP A 369 -36.57 -34.91 -14.08
C ASP A 369 -37.65 -34.20 -13.24
N SER A 370 -38.81 -34.83 -13.02
CA SER A 370 -39.92 -34.28 -12.23
C SER A 370 -39.59 -34.16 -10.73
N VAL A 371 -38.74 -35.04 -10.19
CA VAL A 371 -38.36 -35.06 -8.76
C VAL A 371 -37.04 -34.33 -8.48
N LEU A 372 -36.30 -33.92 -9.52
CA LEU A 372 -35.04 -33.19 -9.32
C LEU A 372 -35.28 -31.84 -8.63
N PRO A 373 -34.40 -31.42 -7.70
CA PRO A 373 -34.53 -30.13 -7.03
C PRO A 373 -34.00 -28.98 -7.89
N ARG A 374 -34.17 -27.74 -7.42
CA ARG A 374 -33.53 -26.59 -8.06
C ARG A 374 -32.01 -26.62 -7.80
N TYR A 375 -31.22 -26.32 -8.82
CA TYR A 375 -29.75 -26.29 -8.76
C TYR A 375 -29.24 -24.89 -9.13
N THR A 376 -28.36 -24.30 -8.31
CA THR A 376 -27.74 -23.00 -8.61
C THR A 376 -26.30 -23.15 -9.08
N VAL A 377 -25.95 -22.46 -10.17
CA VAL A 377 -24.60 -22.28 -10.69
C VAL A 377 -24.17 -20.83 -10.47
N LEU A 378 -23.04 -20.61 -9.81
CA LEU A 378 -22.43 -19.30 -9.62
C LEU A 378 -21.26 -19.11 -10.59
N CYS A 379 -21.32 -18.07 -11.42
CA CYS A 379 -20.28 -17.74 -12.40
C CYS A 379 -19.70 -16.35 -12.13
N PRO A 380 -18.61 -16.24 -11.34
CA PRO A 380 -17.90 -14.99 -11.12
C PRO A 380 -17.15 -14.52 -12.38
N LEU A 381 -17.48 -13.34 -12.87
CA LEU A 381 -16.94 -12.74 -14.09
C LEU A 381 -16.28 -11.39 -13.79
N TYR A 382 -14.99 -11.26 -14.12
CA TYR A 382 -14.28 -9.98 -14.00
C TYR A 382 -13.22 -9.80 -15.07
N LYS A 383 -13.47 -8.84 -15.97
CA LYS A 383 -12.69 -8.46 -17.14
C LYS A 383 -12.55 -9.58 -18.16
N GLU A 384 -13.63 -10.33 -18.37
CA GLU A 384 -13.67 -11.57 -19.16
C GLU A 384 -14.74 -11.54 -20.25
N ALA A 385 -15.08 -10.34 -20.73
CA ALA A 385 -16.11 -10.13 -21.75
C ALA A 385 -15.95 -11.01 -23.00
N HIS A 386 -14.71 -11.35 -23.39
CA HIS A 386 -14.43 -12.17 -24.57
C HIS A 386 -14.73 -13.66 -24.38
N LEU A 387 -14.76 -14.18 -23.14
CA LEU A 387 -15.07 -15.59 -22.84
C LEU A 387 -16.57 -15.87 -22.77
N LEU A 388 -17.39 -14.82 -22.67
CA LEU A 388 -18.82 -14.96 -22.44
C LEU A 388 -19.54 -15.88 -23.45
N PRO A 389 -19.27 -15.84 -24.78
CA PRO A 389 -19.89 -16.78 -25.71
C PRO A 389 -19.53 -18.24 -25.43
N GLN A 390 -18.26 -18.51 -25.11
CA GLN A 390 -17.81 -19.85 -24.74
C GLN A 390 -18.50 -20.32 -23.47
N LEU A 391 -18.55 -19.47 -22.43
CA LEU A 391 -19.19 -19.77 -21.16
C LEU A 391 -20.66 -20.14 -21.36
N ILE A 392 -21.43 -19.31 -22.08
CA ILE A 392 -22.85 -19.56 -22.31
C ILE A 392 -23.06 -20.88 -23.06
N ASN A 393 -22.25 -21.16 -24.08
CA ASN A 393 -22.32 -22.42 -24.82
C ASN A 393 -21.91 -23.65 -23.97
N SER A 394 -20.93 -23.51 -23.08
CA SER A 394 -20.56 -24.58 -22.14
C SER A 394 -21.69 -24.88 -21.16
N LEU A 395 -22.28 -23.85 -20.57
CA LEU A 395 -23.33 -23.98 -19.56
C LEU A 395 -24.67 -24.43 -20.15
N SER A 396 -24.98 -24.07 -21.39
CA SER A 396 -26.21 -24.51 -22.07
C SER A 396 -26.25 -26.03 -22.27
N ARG A 397 -25.08 -26.68 -22.40
CA ARG A 397 -24.92 -28.14 -22.56
C ARG A 397 -25.12 -28.94 -21.28
N LEU A 398 -25.22 -28.28 -20.11
CA LEU A 398 -25.52 -28.98 -18.86
C LEU A 398 -26.90 -29.65 -18.94
N ASN A 399 -26.91 -30.96 -18.72
CA ASN A 399 -28.10 -31.80 -18.70
C ASN A 399 -28.77 -31.71 -17.32
N TRP A 400 -29.64 -30.72 -17.18
CA TRP A 400 -30.52 -30.49 -16.04
C TRP A 400 -31.79 -29.77 -16.55
N PRO A 401 -32.98 -30.03 -15.97
CA PRO A 401 -34.21 -29.34 -16.36
C PRO A 401 -34.04 -27.82 -16.26
N LYS A 402 -34.25 -27.09 -17.36
CA LYS A 402 -33.88 -25.67 -17.45
C LYS A 402 -34.73 -24.77 -16.56
N ASP A 403 -35.97 -25.15 -16.27
CA ASP A 403 -36.88 -24.53 -15.30
C ASP A 403 -36.42 -24.72 -13.84
N LYS A 404 -35.60 -25.75 -13.58
CA LYS A 404 -34.98 -26.05 -12.28
C LYS A 404 -33.49 -25.71 -12.22
N LEU A 405 -32.94 -25.13 -13.28
CA LEU A 405 -31.57 -24.66 -13.33
C LEU A 405 -31.55 -23.15 -13.08
N GLU A 406 -30.71 -22.69 -12.17
CA GLU A 406 -30.46 -21.27 -11.95
C GLU A 406 -29.00 -20.99 -12.22
N ILE A 407 -28.69 -20.12 -13.18
CA ILE A 407 -27.31 -19.67 -13.43
C ILE A 407 -27.22 -18.19 -13.10
N ILE A 408 -26.27 -17.83 -12.23
CA ILE A 408 -26.04 -16.45 -11.78
C ILE A 408 -24.70 -15.98 -12.30
N LEU A 409 -24.73 -15.05 -13.26
CA LEU A 409 -23.54 -14.34 -13.74
C LEU A 409 -23.24 -13.18 -12.77
N LEU A 410 -22.16 -13.29 -12.00
CA LEU A 410 -21.76 -12.34 -10.97
C LEU A 410 -20.72 -11.36 -11.56
N LEU A 411 -21.12 -10.10 -11.75
CA LEU A 411 -20.35 -9.08 -12.45
C LEU A 411 -19.91 -7.98 -11.47
N GLU A 412 -18.62 -7.67 -11.39
CA GLU A 412 -18.16 -6.54 -10.56
C GLU A 412 -18.64 -5.19 -11.15
N ASN A 413 -19.08 -4.28 -10.29
CA ASN A 413 -19.73 -3.03 -10.70
C ASN A 413 -18.89 -2.08 -11.58
N ASP A 414 -17.57 -2.20 -11.55
CA ASP A 414 -16.65 -1.37 -12.34
C ASP A 414 -16.26 -2.02 -13.68
N ASP A 415 -16.70 -3.25 -13.93
CA ASP A 415 -16.45 -3.94 -15.20
C ASP A 415 -17.55 -3.64 -16.23
N THR A 416 -17.60 -2.36 -16.63
CA THR A 416 -18.58 -1.87 -17.60
C THR A 416 -18.51 -2.61 -18.94
N LYS A 417 -17.33 -3.09 -19.35
CA LYS A 417 -17.13 -3.84 -20.59
C LYS A 417 -17.89 -5.17 -20.58
N THR A 418 -17.69 -5.98 -19.53
CA THR A 418 -18.37 -7.28 -19.42
C THR A 418 -19.87 -7.10 -19.21
N ILE A 419 -20.28 -6.13 -18.37
CA ILE A 419 -21.70 -5.81 -18.15
C ILE A 419 -22.38 -5.46 -19.47
N ASN A 420 -21.77 -4.59 -20.29
CA ASN A 420 -22.32 -4.21 -21.59
C ASN A 420 -22.33 -5.38 -22.59
N ARG A 421 -21.35 -6.28 -22.53
CA ARG A 421 -21.31 -7.47 -23.40
C ARG A 421 -22.42 -8.45 -23.05
N VAL A 422 -22.69 -8.69 -21.77
CA VAL A 422 -23.79 -9.57 -21.35
C VAL A 422 -25.15 -9.02 -21.78
N LYS A 423 -25.36 -7.70 -21.66
CA LYS A 423 -26.59 -7.03 -22.14
C LYS A 423 -26.85 -7.24 -23.64
N LYS A 424 -25.80 -7.43 -24.45
CA LYS A 424 -25.91 -7.60 -25.92
C LYS A 424 -26.20 -9.03 -26.37
N ILE A 425 -25.82 -10.07 -25.61
CA ILE A 425 -25.87 -11.46 -26.09
C ILE A 425 -27.26 -12.10 -25.96
N GLN A 426 -28.22 -11.47 -25.27
CA GLN A 426 -29.53 -12.04 -24.91
C GLN A 426 -29.38 -13.44 -24.26
N VAL A 427 -29.31 -13.47 -22.92
CA VAL A 427 -29.16 -14.72 -22.18
C VAL A 427 -30.52 -15.41 -21.96
N PRO A 428 -30.58 -16.76 -21.93
CA PRO A 428 -31.81 -17.49 -21.64
C PRO A 428 -32.41 -17.16 -20.26
N PRO A 429 -33.72 -17.39 -20.03
CA PRO A 429 -34.42 -17.01 -18.79
C PRO A 429 -33.86 -17.63 -17.50
N TYR A 430 -33.27 -18.83 -17.60
CA TYR A 430 -32.63 -19.52 -16.48
C TYR A 430 -31.25 -18.95 -16.12
N ILE A 431 -30.74 -17.99 -16.89
CA ILE A 431 -29.50 -17.24 -16.63
C ILE A 431 -29.85 -15.82 -16.22
N ARG A 432 -29.51 -15.43 -14.99
CA ARG A 432 -29.67 -14.06 -14.50
C ARG A 432 -28.33 -13.38 -14.25
N THR A 433 -28.31 -12.06 -14.42
CA THR A 433 -27.13 -11.23 -14.17
C THR A 433 -27.25 -10.51 -12.85
N MET A 434 -26.15 -10.46 -12.09
CA MET A 434 -26.08 -9.75 -10.82
C MET A 434 -24.85 -8.87 -10.77
N ILE A 435 -25.08 -7.58 -10.48
CA ILE A 435 -23.99 -6.64 -10.27
C ILE A 435 -23.58 -6.71 -8.79
N VAL A 436 -22.35 -7.15 -8.54
CA VAL A 436 -21.76 -7.22 -7.21
C VAL A 436 -21.40 -5.81 -6.76
N PRO A 437 -21.87 -5.34 -5.58
CA PRO A 437 -21.55 -4.02 -5.07
C PRO A 437 -20.04 -3.76 -4.98
N GLY A 438 -19.64 -2.54 -5.33
CA GLY A 438 -18.25 -2.10 -5.28
C GLY A 438 -17.77 -1.99 -3.84
N SER A 439 -16.93 -2.93 -3.43
CA SER A 439 -16.34 -2.98 -2.09
C SER A 439 -14.99 -3.69 -2.10
N SER A 440 -14.20 -3.46 -1.05
CA SER A 440 -12.98 -4.22 -0.79
C SER A 440 -13.27 -5.42 0.12
N PRO A 441 -12.51 -6.53 0.03
CA PRO A 441 -11.54 -6.85 -1.02
C PRO A 441 -12.26 -7.23 -2.33
N LYS A 442 -11.68 -6.89 -3.48
CA LYS A 442 -12.22 -7.28 -4.79
C LYS A 442 -11.67 -8.65 -5.19
N THR A 443 -12.40 -9.71 -4.84
CA THR A 443 -11.98 -11.11 -4.97
C THR A 443 -13.15 -12.00 -5.42
N LYS A 444 -12.84 -13.10 -6.11
CA LYS A 444 -13.78 -14.18 -6.47
C LYS A 444 -14.65 -14.64 -5.27
N PRO A 445 -14.10 -14.98 -4.10
CA PRO A 445 -14.90 -15.42 -2.95
C PRO A 445 -15.93 -14.38 -2.48
N LYS A 446 -15.64 -13.08 -2.56
CA LYS A 446 -16.62 -12.02 -2.25
C LYS A 446 -17.82 -12.09 -3.20
N ALA A 447 -17.56 -12.18 -4.50
CA ALA A 447 -18.61 -12.29 -5.51
C ALA A 447 -19.45 -13.56 -5.30
N CYS A 448 -18.80 -14.71 -5.04
CA CYS A 448 -19.48 -15.96 -4.74
C CYS A 448 -20.33 -15.88 -3.48
N ASN A 449 -19.85 -15.26 -2.40
CA ASN A 449 -20.64 -15.03 -1.18
C ASN A 449 -21.89 -14.17 -1.45
N TYR A 450 -21.75 -13.11 -2.26
CA TYR A 450 -22.88 -12.28 -2.67
C TYR A 450 -23.91 -13.09 -3.49
N GLY A 451 -23.45 -13.90 -4.45
CA GLY A 451 -24.30 -14.80 -5.22
C GLY A 451 -24.98 -15.86 -4.37
N LEU A 452 -24.26 -16.48 -3.43
CA LEU A 452 -24.78 -17.48 -2.50
C LEU A 452 -25.90 -16.92 -1.62
N ALA A 453 -25.79 -15.66 -1.18
CA ALA A 453 -26.83 -14.99 -0.40
C ALA A 453 -28.15 -14.82 -1.17
N LYS A 454 -28.14 -14.96 -2.50
CA LYS A 454 -29.31 -14.86 -3.38
C LYS A 454 -29.66 -16.18 -4.08
N ALA A 455 -28.85 -17.23 -3.93
CA ALA A 455 -29.03 -18.53 -4.55
C ALA A 455 -30.28 -19.24 -4.01
N THR A 456 -31.08 -19.83 -4.91
CA THR A 456 -32.35 -20.47 -4.56
C THR A 456 -32.33 -22.00 -4.65
N GLY A 457 -31.30 -22.58 -5.25
CA GLY A 457 -31.14 -24.03 -5.37
C GLY A 457 -30.83 -24.73 -4.04
N GLU A 458 -31.19 -26.00 -3.95
CA GLU A 458 -30.78 -26.88 -2.85
C GLU A 458 -29.26 -27.15 -2.91
N TYR A 459 -28.76 -27.30 -4.13
CA TYR A 459 -27.34 -27.50 -4.42
C TYR A 459 -26.76 -26.29 -5.14
N VAL A 460 -25.48 -25.99 -4.86
CA VAL A 460 -24.74 -24.89 -5.47
C VAL A 460 -23.42 -25.39 -6.04
N VAL A 461 -23.03 -24.91 -7.21
CA VAL A 461 -21.70 -25.14 -7.81
C VAL A 461 -21.11 -23.82 -8.32
N ILE A 462 -19.79 -23.72 -8.34
CA ILE A 462 -19.06 -22.60 -8.96
C ILE A 462 -18.44 -23.09 -10.26
N PHE A 463 -18.61 -22.31 -11.34
CA PHE A 463 -17.85 -22.43 -12.59
C PHE A 463 -17.17 -21.11 -12.94
N ASP A 464 -15.89 -21.17 -13.30
CA ASP A 464 -15.12 -20.04 -13.82
C ASP A 464 -15.47 -19.76 -15.30
N ALA A 465 -15.02 -18.61 -15.82
CA ALA A 465 -15.46 -18.08 -17.11
C ALA A 465 -15.04 -18.96 -18.30
N GLU A 466 -13.93 -19.68 -18.17
CA GLU A 466 -13.33 -20.54 -19.19
C GLU A 466 -13.83 -21.99 -19.14
N ASP A 467 -14.53 -22.38 -18.07
CA ASP A 467 -14.83 -23.76 -17.76
C ASP A 467 -15.71 -24.45 -18.81
N LYS A 468 -15.41 -25.72 -19.04
CA LYS A 468 -16.21 -26.63 -19.85
C LYS A 468 -16.55 -27.85 -18.98
N PRO A 469 -17.60 -27.81 -18.15
CA PRO A 469 -18.01 -28.98 -17.38
C PRO A 469 -18.57 -30.07 -18.29
N GLU A 470 -18.40 -31.34 -17.91
CA GLU A 470 -19.12 -32.45 -18.55
C GLU A 470 -20.65 -32.22 -18.52
N PRO A 471 -21.37 -32.52 -19.62
CA PRO A 471 -22.82 -32.30 -19.70
C PRO A 471 -23.62 -32.89 -18.53
N TRP A 472 -23.25 -34.09 -18.07
CA TRP A 472 -23.97 -34.83 -17.03
C TRP A 472 -23.52 -34.50 -15.60
N GLN A 473 -22.64 -33.53 -15.40
CA GLN A 473 -21.99 -33.30 -14.12
C GLN A 473 -22.97 -32.95 -12.98
N LEU A 474 -24.04 -32.20 -13.25
CA LEU A 474 -25.05 -31.87 -12.23
C LEU A 474 -25.83 -33.12 -11.76
N LYS A 475 -26.25 -33.99 -12.69
CA LYS A 475 -26.90 -35.28 -12.38
C LYS A 475 -25.96 -36.22 -11.62
N LYS A 476 -24.68 -36.30 -12.03
CA LYS A 476 -23.64 -37.05 -11.30
C LYS A 476 -23.44 -36.51 -9.88
N ALA A 477 -23.40 -35.20 -9.68
CA ALA A 477 -23.26 -34.62 -8.34
C ALA A 477 -24.50 -34.90 -7.46
N TYR A 478 -25.71 -34.77 -8.02
CA TYR A 478 -26.94 -35.10 -7.31
C TYR A 478 -26.98 -36.57 -6.85
N LEU A 479 -26.71 -37.52 -7.75
CA LEU A 479 -26.57 -38.94 -7.39
C LEU A 479 -25.40 -39.20 -6.45
N GLY A 480 -24.29 -38.47 -6.62
CA GLY A 480 -23.16 -38.56 -5.72
C GLY A 480 -23.56 -38.24 -4.29
N PHE A 481 -24.40 -37.24 -4.10
CA PHE A 481 -24.92 -36.84 -2.79
C PHE A 481 -25.92 -37.84 -2.20
N SER A 482 -26.62 -38.63 -3.02
CA SER A 482 -27.48 -39.73 -2.55
C SER A 482 -26.69 -40.99 -2.20
N LYS A 483 -25.54 -41.23 -2.87
CA LYS A 483 -24.63 -42.35 -2.58
C LYS A 483 -23.75 -42.15 -1.34
N VAL A 484 -23.73 -40.96 -0.74
CA VAL A 484 -22.89 -40.64 0.43
C VAL A 484 -23.71 -40.14 1.61
N GLY A 485 -23.18 -40.31 2.82
CA GLY A 485 -23.83 -39.83 4.04
C GLY A 485 -23.87 -38.30 4.16
N ARG A 486 -24.77 -37.77 5.01
CA ARG A 486 -24.97 -36.31 5.23
C ARG A 486 -23.72 -35.54 5.70
N LYS A 487 -22.69 -36.23 6.21
CA LYS A 487 -21.40 -35.62 6.57
C LYS A 487 -20.59 -35.17 5.34
N VAL A 488 -20.87 -35.70 4.16
CA VAL A 488 -20.26 -35.23 2.91
C VAL A 488 -21.06 -34.03 2.40
N ILE A 489 -20.46 -32.85 2.49
CA ILE A 489 -21.15 -31.61 2.14
C ILE A 489 -20.66 -31.03 0.82
N CYS A 490 -19.50 -31.50 0.35
CA CYS A 490 -18.86 -31.08 -0.88
C CYS A 490 -18.51 -32.30 -1.73
N LEU A 491 -18.91 -32.26 -2.99
CA LEU A 491 -18.43 -33.17 -4.03
C LEU A 491 -17.55 -32.39 -4.99
N GLN A 492 -16.29 -32.82 -5.13
CA GLN A 492 -15.32 -32.24 -6.05
C GLN A 492 -15.28 -33.07 -7.33
N ALA A 493 -15.62 -32.46 -8.47
CA ALA A 493 -15.32 -33.04 -9.77
C ALA A 493 -13.82 -32.91 -10.08
N LYS A 494 -13.29 -33.80 -10.92
CA LYS A 494 -11.89 -33.74 -11.34
C LYS A 494 -11.69 -32.60 -12.35
N LEU A 495 -10.50 -32.00 -12.37
CA LEU A 495 -10.16 -30.94 -13.33
C LEU A 495 -9.05 -31.41 -14.27
N ASN A 496 -9.12 -30.99 -15.54
CA ASN A 496 -8.04 -31.16 -16.51
C ASN A 496 -8.11 -30.06 -17.58
N PHE A 497 -7.21 -30.05 -18.57
CA PHE A 497 -7.14 -28.97 -19.57
C PHE A 497 -7.61 -29.42 -20.96
N TYR A 498 -8.25 -28.52 -21.72
CA TYR A 498 -8.67 -28.79 -23.10
C TYR A 498 -7.61 -28.44 -24.16
N ASN A 499 -6.51 -27.76 -23.81
CA ASN A 499 -5.41 -27.38 -24.70
C ASN A 499 -4.04 -28.00 -24.32
N PRO A 500 -3.95 -29.30 -23.96
CA PRO A 500 -2.72 -29.89 -23.44
C PRO A 500 -1.58 -29.88 -24.47
N ALA A 501 -1.88 -29.97 -25.76
CA ALA A 501 -0.90 -30.05 -26.84
C ALA A 501 -0.30 -28.70 -27.28
N GLN A 502 -0.80 -27.57 -26.77
CA GLN A 502 -0.48 -26.23 -27.31
C GLN A 502 1.02 -25.89 -27.26
N ASN A 503 1.70 -26.14 -26.13
CA ASN A 503 3.16 -25.98 -26.03
C ASN A 503 3.76 -26.81 -24.88
N MET A 504 5.05 -26.68 -24.62
CA MET A 504 5.73 -27.45 -23.56
C MET A 504 5.15 -27.15 -22.17
N LEU A 505 4.80 -25.89 -21.88
CA LEU A 505 4.25 -25.50 -20.60
C LEU A 505 2.88 -26.14 -20.37
N THR A 506 2.00 -26.12 -21.38
CA THR A 506 0.67 -26.75 -21.27
C THR A 506 0.75 -28.26 -21.06
N LYS A 507 1.73 -28.93 -21.67
CA LYS A 507 1.98 -30.37 -21.47
C LYS A 507 2.33 -30.69 -20.02
N LEU A 508 3.33 -29.98 -19.46
CA LEU A 508 3.79 -30.20 -18.08
C LEU A 508 2.70 -29.82 -17.06
N PHE A 509 1.94 -28.77 -17.34
CA PHE A 509 0.84 -28.34 -16.48
C PHE A 509 -0.32 -29.36 -16.47
N THR A 510 -0.63 -29.96 -17.62
CA THR A 510 -1.61 -31.04 -17.75
C THR A 510 -1.18 -32.29 -16.98
N ALA A 511 0.10 -32.64 -17.04
CA ALA A 511 0.64 -33.77 -16.28
C ALA A 511 0.49 -33.53 -14.76
N GLU A 512 0.71 -32.29 -14.28
CA GLU A 512 0.51 -31.93 -12.87
C GLU A 512 -0.95 -32.03 -12.42
N TYR A 513 -1.90 -31.56 -13.24
CA TYR A 513 -3.33 -31.68 -12.93
C TYR A 513 -3.79 -33.14 -12.89
N SER A 514 -3.32 -33.96 -13.83
CA SER A 514 -3.60 -35.40 -13.85
C SER A 514 -3.07 -36.08 -12.60
N LEU A 515 -1.84 -35.77 -12.17
CA LEU A 515 -1.30 -36.23 -10.89
C LEU A 515 -2.20 -35.80 -9.71
N TRP A 516 -2.55 -34.53 -9.63
CA TRP A 516 -3.27 -33.98 -8.49
C TRP A 516 -4.69 -34.57 -8.36
N PHE A 517 -5.49 -34.53 -9.43
CA PHE A 517 -6.91 -34.93 -9.38
C PHE A 517 -7.14 -36.44 -9.49
N ASP A 518 -6.24 -37.21 -10.12
CA ASP A 518 -6.44 -38.65 -10.33
C ASP A 518 -5.64 -39.55 -9.37
N ILE A 519 -4.64 -38.99 -8.67
CA ILE A 519 -3.81 -39.73 -7.71
C ILE A 519 -3.87 -39.09 -6.31
N ILE A 520 -3.49 -37.81 -6.18
CA ILE A 520 -3.33 -37.18 -4.86
C ILE A 520 -4.67 -37.00 -4.14
N LEU A 521 -5.68 -36.37 -4.76
CA LEU A 521 -6.97 -36.15 -4.10
C LEU A 521 -7.68 -37.46 -3.72
N PRO A 522 -7.76 -38.49 -4.60
CA PRO A 522 -8.29 -39.79 -4.21
C PRO A 522 -7.49 -40.45 -3.08
N GLY A 523 -6.15 -40.34 -3.08
CA GLY A 523 -5.32 -40.84 -1.99
C GLY A 523 -5.59 -40.14 -0.65
N LEU A 524 -5.83 -38.83 -0.66
CA LEU A 524 -6.20 -38.05 0.52
C LEU A 524 -7.60 -38.44 1.03
N GLN A 525 -8.55 -38.67 0.12
CA GLN A 525 -9.87 -39.16 0.49
C GLN A 525 -9.79 -40.52 1.19
N ALA A 526 -8.92 -41.41 0.71
CA ALA A 526 -8.77 -42.77 1.24
C ALA A 526 -8.23 -42.83 2.67
N ILE A 527 -7.41 -41.84 3.03
CA ILE A 527 -6.93 -41.67 4.41
C ILE A 527 -7.84 -40.77 5.25
N GLN A 528 -9.00 -40.38 4.71
CA GLN A 528 -10.05 -39.60 5.37
C GLN A 528 -9.58 -38.25 5.95
N THR A 529 -8.63 -37.59 5.27
CA THR A 529 -8.08 -36.30 5.69
C THR A 529 -8.73 -35.11 4.98
N GLY A 530 -8.30 -33.90 5.35
CA GLY A 530 -8.74 -32.67 4.69
C GLY A 530 -8.31 -32.62 3.22
N ILE A 531 -9.28 -32.39 2.34
CA ILE A 531 -9.07 -32.28 0.90
C ILE A 531 -8.96 -30.79 0.53
N PRO A 532 -7.79 -30.31 0.06
CA PRO A 532 -7.69 -28.99 -0.53
C PRO A 532 -8.47 -28.97 -1.85
N LEU A 533 -9.60 -28.25 -1.87
CA LEU A 533 -10.49 -28.20 -3.02
C LEU A 533 -9.82 -27.53 -4.23
N GLY A 534 -10.25 -27.90 -5.43
CA GLY A 534 -9.95 -27.20 -6.67
C GLY A 534 -10.72 -25.88 -6.77
N GLY A 535 -10.37 -25.04 -7.76
CA GLY A 535 -10.97 -23.70 -7.91
C GLY A 535 -12.41 -23.69 -8.43
N THR A 536 -12.87 -24.80 -9.00
CA THR A 536 -14.16 -24.93 -9.69
C THR A 536 -14.75 -26.32 -9.50
N SER A 537 -16.02 -26.49 -9.90
CA SER A 537 -16.72 -27.78 -9.91
C SER A 537 -16.79 -28.43 -8.52
N ASN A 538 -16.91 -27.56 -7.52
CA ASN A 538 -17.23 -27.91 -6.15
C ASN A 538 -18.74 -27.83 -5.97
N HIS A 539 -19.40 -28.98 -5.85
CA HIS A 539 -20.83 -29.08 -5.64
C HIS A 539 -21.11 -29.13 -4.14
N PHE A 540 -21.94 -28.23 -3.64
CA PHE A 540 -22.24 -28.08 -2.22
C PHE A 540 -23.72 -28.25 -1.93
N ARG A 541 -24.04 -28.79 -0.75
CA ARG A 541 -25.35 -28.57 -0.11
C ARG A 541 -25.43 -27.12 0.36
N ARG A 542 -26.35 -26.31 -0.20
CA ARG A 542 -26.40 -24.86 0.02
C ARG A 542 -26.51 -24.48 1.49
N GLU A 543 -27.45 -25.08 2.21
CA GLU A 543 -27.73 -24.74 3.61
C GLU A 543 -26.50 -24.99 4.50
N THR A 544 -25.82 -26.12 4.28
CA THR A 544 -24.63 -26.44 5.06
C THR A 544 -23.47 -25.49 4.74
N LEU A 545 -23.28 -25.11 3.46
CA LEU A 545 -22.28 -24.12 3.07
C LEU A 545 -22.52 -22.75 3.72
N ILE A 546 -23.79 -22.33 3.83
CA ILE A 546 -24.17 -21.10 4.56
C ILE A 546 -23.85 -21.25 6.06
N SER A 547 -24.19 -22.38 6.67
CA SER A 547 -23.99 -22.63 8.11
C SER A 547 -22.51 -22.56 8.54
N ILE A 548 -21.58 -22.92 7.65
CA ILE A 548 -20.13 -22.85 7.90
C ILE A 548 -19.50 -21.51 7.48
N ASN A 549 -20.34 -20.51 7.16
CA ASN A 549 -19.93 -19.15 6.77
C ASN A 549 -19.23 -19.05 5.40
N ALA A 550 -19.54 -19.94 4.47
CA ALA A 550 -19.13 -19.85 3.07
C ALA A 550 -17.60 -19.65 2.85
N TRP A 551 -17.20 -18.86 1.85
CA TRP A 551 -15.79 -18.64 1.48
C TRP A 551 -15.17 -17.44 2.22
N ASP A 552 -13.87 -17.52 2.51
CA ASP A 552 -13.11 -16.40 3.09
C ASP A 552 -12.73 -15.37 2.01
N PRO A 553 -13.25 -14.12 2.05
CA PRO A 553 -12.99 -13.13 1.01
C PRO A 553 -11.54 -12.64 0.94
N PHE A 554 -10.75 -12.88 1.99
CA PHE A 554 -9.38 -12.42 2.12
C PHE A 554 -8.34 -13.48 1.72
N ASN A 555 -8.77 -14.73 1.53
CA ASN A 555 -7.91 -15.81 1.06
C ASN A 555 -7.98 -15.89 -0.47
N VAL A 556 -6.83 -15.92 -1.14
CA VAL A 556 -6.78 -16.01 -2.62
C VAL A 556 -6.86 -17.44 -3.17
N THR A 557 -6.88 -18.42 -2.27
CA THR A 557 -7.25 -19.83 -2.51
C THR A 557 -8.31 -20.22 -1.49
N GLU A 558 -9.47 -19.59 -1.60
CA GLU A 558 -10.63 -19.78 -0.74
C GLU A 558 -11.10 -21.24 -0.70
N ASP A 559 -10.88 -21.98 -1.78
CA ASP A 559 -11.29 -23.37 -1.96
C ASP A 559 -10.46 -24.30 -1.07
N CYS A 560 -9.13 -24.10 -1.05
CA CYS A 560 -8.22 -24.80 -0.16
C CYS A 560 -8.58 -24.53 1.31
N ASP A 561 -8.79 -23.26 1.67
CA ASP A 561 -9.22 -22.89 3.03
C ASP A 561 -10.55 -23.54 3.42
N LEU A 562 -11.54 -23.47 2.53
CA LEU A 562 -12.85 -24.08 2.75
C LEU A 562 -12.70 -25.59 2.99
N GLY A 563 -11.97 -26.30 2.13
CA GLY A 563 -11.73 -27.74 2.26
C GLY A 563 -11.13 -28.15 3.61
N ILE A 564 -10.16 -27.37 4.13
CA ILE A 564 -9.59 -27.62 5.45
C ILE A 564 -10.56 -27.24 6.58
N ARG A 565 -11.38 -26.19 6.42
CA ARG A 565 -12.44 -25.86 7.37
C ARG A 565 -13.50 -26.95 7.46
N LEU A 566 -13.91 -27.54 6.33
CA LEU A 566 -14.85 -28.67 6.31
C LEU A 566 -14.36 -29.80 7.20
N PHE A 567 -13.11 -30.22 6.99
CA PHE A 567 -12.49 -31.27 7.78
C PHE A 567 -12.42 -30.92 9.27
N LYS A 568 -12.02 -29.69 9.62
CA LYS A 568 -11.92 -29.26 11.02
C LYS A 568 -13.26 -29.18 11.73
N ASP A 569 -14.33 -28.85 11.02
CA ASP A 569 -15.69 -28.79 11.54
C ASP A 569 -16.39 -30.18 11.49
N GLY A 570 -15.68 -31.24 11.11
CA GLY A 570 -16.15 -32.64 11.15
C GLY A 570 -16.88 -33.13 9.89
N PHE A 571 -16.89 -32.32 8.84
CA PHE A 571 -17.44 -32.66 7.53
C PHE A 571 -16.41 -33.32 6.62
N LYS A 572 -16.90 -33.95 5.55
CA LYS A 572 -16.09 -34.64 4.54
C LYS A 572 -16.34 -34.06 3.14
N THR A 573 -15.34 -34.23 2.29
CA THR A 573 -15.42 -34.01 0.85
C THR A 573 -15.26 -35.35 0.15
N ALA A 574 -15.99 -35.57 -0.93
CA ALA A 574 -15.79 -36.74 -1.79
C ALA A 574 -15.52 -36.35 -3.26
N ILE A 575 -14.78 -37.20 -3.98
CA ILE A 575 -14.41 -37.02 -5.38
C ILE A 575 -15.38 -37.82 -6.26
N ILE A 576 -15.92 -37.17 -7.30
CA ILE A 576 -16.83 -37.81 -8.27
C ILE A 576 -16.13 -38.02 -9.62
N GLU A 577 -16.51 -39.08 -10.34
CA GLU A 577 -16.03 -39.39 -11.70
C GLU A 577 -16.72 -38.48 -12.75
N SER A 578 -16.36 -37.20 -12.72
CA SER A 578 -16.71 -36.20 -13.73
C SER A 578 -15.56 -35.21 -13.89
N THR A 579 -15.35 -34.75 -15.11
CA THR A 579 -14.28 -33.82 -15.46
C THR A 579 -14.85 -32.46 -15.86
N THR A 580 -14.19 -31.40 -15.42
CA THR A 580 -14.33 -30.06 -15.98
C THR A 580 -13.04 -29.69 -16.69
N TRP A 581 -13.14 -29.24 -17.94
CA TRP A 581 -11.98 -28.81 -18.71
C TRP A 581 -11.75 -27.31 -18.61
N GLU A 582 -10.56 -26.94 -18.15
CA GLU A 582 -10.05 -25.56 -18.05
C GLU A 582 -9.08 -25.23 -19.20
N GLU A 583 -8.67 -23.96 -19.30
CA GLU A 583 -7.55 -23.55 -20.15
C GLU A 583 -6.20 -23.67 -19.42
N ALA A 584 -5.29 -24.49 -19.95
CA ALA A 584 -3.89 -24.50 -19.53
C ALA A 584 -3.23 -23.20 -19.95
N ASN A 585 -2.52 -22.57 -19.03
CA ASN A 585 -1.80 -21.34 -19.31
C ASN A 585 -0.65 -21.58 -20.29
N SER A 586 -0.73 -20.97 -21.47
CA SER A 586 0.27 -21.14 -22.52
C SER A 586 1.42 -20.12 -22.44
N SER A 587 1.33 -19.10 -21.58
CA SER A 587 2.36 -18.07 -21.39
C SER A 587 3.08 -18.24 -20.06
N ILE A 588 4.41 -18.36 -20.10
CA ILE A 588 5.26 -18.50 -18.90
C ILE A 588 4.98 -17.40 -17.87
N VAL A 589 4.84 -16.15 -18.33
CA VAL A 589 4.66 -15.02 -17.42
C VAL A 589 3.29 -15.05 -16.76
N ASN A 590 2.24 -15.34 -17.53
CA ASN A 590 0.89 -15.46 -17.00
C ASN A 590 0.79 -16.67 -16.04
N TRP A 591 1.50 -17.76 -16.35
CA TRP A 591 1.60 -18.94 -15.50
C TRP A 591 2.31 -18.63 -14.16
N LEU A 592 3.44 -17.90 -14.18
CA LEU A 592 4.15 -17.49 -12.95
C LEU A 592 3.23 -16.67 -12.03
N ARG A 593 2.43 -15.75 -12.61
CA ARG A 593 1.43 -14.98 -11.87
C ARG A 593 0.38 -15.89 -11.23
N GLN A 594 -0.25 -16.75 -12.02
CA GLN A 594 -1.26 -17.71 -11.57
C GLN A 594 -0.72 -18.62 -10.46
N ARG A 595 0.47 -19.19 -10.65
CA ARG A 595 1.13 -20.07 -9.69
C ARG A 595 1.49 -19.33 -8.40
N SER A 596 1.99 -18.10 -8.49
CA SER A 596 2.31 -17.29 -7.31
C SER A 596 1.07 -16.94 -6.48
N ARG A 597 -0.09 -16.73 -7.13
CA ARG A 597 -1.38 -16.56 -6.44
C ARG A 597 -1.74 -17.81 -5.65
N TRP A 598 -1.64 -18.99 -6.26
CA TRP A 598 -1.95 -20.25 -5.57
C TRP A 598 -1.05 -20.47 -4.36
N ILE A 599 0.27 -20.37 -4.54
CA ILE A 599 1.22 -20.55 -3.44
C ILE A 599 0.97 -19.55 -2.31
N LYS A 600 0.65 -18.29 -2.65
CA LYS A 600 0.31 -17.28 -1.64
C LYS A 600 -0.94 -17.66 -0.85
N GLY A 601 -1.98 -18.14 -1.51
CA GLY A 601 -3.20 -18.58 -0.84
C GLY A 601 -2.94 -19.78 0.08
N TYR A 602 -2.14 -20.74 -0.36
CA TYR A 602 -1.69 -21.85 0.48
C TYR A 602 -0.89 -21.36 1.72
N ILE A 603 -0.03 -20.34 1.58
CA ILE A 603 0.66 -19.69 2.71
C ILE A 603 -0.37 -19.04 3.66
N GLN A 604 -1.40 -18.35 3.12
CA GLN A 604 -2.47 -17.77 3.93
C GLN A 604 -3.23 -18.85 4.71
N THR A 605 -3.67 -19.91 4.04
CA THR A 605 -4.36 -21.06 4.65
C THR A 605 -3.50 -21.69 5.74
N TYR A 606 -2.21 -21.93 5.49
CA TYR A 606 -1.30 -22.46 6.51
C TYR A 606 -1.32 -21.62 7.80
N PHE A 607 -1.10 -20.31 7.68
CA PHE A 607 -1.05 -19.43 8.85
C PHE A 607 -2.41 -19.24 9.54
N VAL A 608 -3.52 -19.28 8.80
CA VAL A 608 -4.88 -19.24 9.39
C VAL A 608 -5.13 -20.46 10.26
N HIS A 609 -4.77 -21.64 9.76
CA HIS A 609 -5.04 -22.90 10.47
C HIS A 609 -4.01 -23.20 11.57
N MET A 610 -2.79 -22.64 11.48
CA MET A 610 -1.72 -22.77 12.48
C MET A 610 -1.69 -21.68 13.56
N ARG A 611 -2.81 -20.99 13.80
CA ARG A 611 -2.89 -19.99 14.89
C ARG A 611 -2.76 -20.61 16.27
N HIS A 612 -3.25 -21.84 16.42
CA HIS A 612 -3.19 -22.63 17.65
C HIS A 612 -2.67 -24.04 17.31
N PRO A 613 -1.36 -24.19 17.03
CA PRO A 613 -0.81 -25.43 16.49
C PRO A 613 -0.93 -26.60 17.48
N LEU A 614 -0.73 -26.36 18.77
CA LEU A 614 -0.87 -27.40 19.80
C LEU A 614 -2.31 -27.91 19.91
N ASP A 615 -3.31 -27.02 19.86
CA ASP A 615 -4.71 -27.41 19.89
C ASP A 615 -5.10 -28.18 18.62
N PHE A 616 -4.52 -27.81 17.47
CA PHE A 616 -4.75 -28.52 16.22
C PHE A 616 -4.21 -29.95 16.26
N VAL A 617 -3.00 -30.14 16.80
CA VAL A 617 -2.41 -31.47 17.02
C VAL A 617 -3.25 -32.28 18.01
N LYS A 618 -3.62 -31.70 19.16
CA LYS A 618 -4.45 -32.37 20.18
C LYS A 618 -5.80 -32.84 19.62
N LYS A 619 -6.43 -32.04 18.75
CA LYS A 619 -7.77 -32.35 18.20
C LYS A 619 -7.74 -33.30 17.01
N HIS A 620 -6.67 -33.30 16.21
CA HIS A 620 -6.66 -34.01 14.92
C HIS A 620 -5.54 -35.06 14.78
N GLY A 621 -4.63 -35.18 15.76
CA GLY A 621 -3.60 -36.21 15.81
C GLY A 621 -2.76 -36.28 14.54
N LEU A 622 -2.68 -37.46 13.94
CA LEU A 622 -1.92 -37.70 12.70
C LEU A 622 -2.36 -36.81 11.53
N HIS A 623 -3.63 -36.39 11.48
CA HIS A 623 -4.10 -35.48 10.42
C HIS A 623 -3.47 -34.10 10.52
N ALA A 624 -3.02 -33.69 11.70
CA ALA A 624 -2.24 -32.46 11.84
C ALA A 624 -0.87 -32.60 11.16
N LEU A 625 -0.22 -33.77 11.26
CA LEU A 625 1.02 -34.07 10.52
C LEU A 625 0.76 -34.12 9.00
N ILE A 626 -0.32 -34.75 8.56
CA ILE A 626 -0.70 -34.78 7.14
C ILE A 626 -0.91 -33.34 6.61
N PHE A 627 -1.56 -32.47 7.40
CA PHE A 627 -1.70 -31.06 7.05
C PHE A 627 -0.34 -30.35 6.97
N GLN A 628 0.61 -30.65 7.88
CA GLN A 628 1.97 -30.12 7.79
C GLN A 628 2.64 -30.54 6.49
N LEU A 629 2.60 -31.82 6.12
CA LEU A 629 3.24 -32.31 4.89
C LEU A 629 2.58 -31.73 3.63
N LEU A 630 1.25 -31.78 3.56
CA LEU A 630 0.48 -31.40 2.37
C LEU A 630 0.48 -29.89 2.10
N ILE A 631 0.29 -29.07 3.14
CA ILE A 631 0.21 -27.61 3.00
C ILE A 631 1.55 -26.98 3.36
N GLY A 632 2.09 -27.24 4.56
CA GLY A 632 3.33 -26.61 5.01
C GLY A 632 4.57 -27.06 4.23
N GLY A 633 4.78 -28.38 4.12
CA GLY A 633 5.94 -29.03 3.55
C GLY A 633 6.07 -28.74 2.06
N ARG A 634 5.02 -29.03 1.28
CA ARG A 634 5.00 -28.75 -0.16
C ARG A 634 5.32 -27.29 -0.51
N ILE A 635 4.82 -26.31 0.26
CA ILE A 635 5.19 -24.90 0.07
C ILE A 635 6.66 -24.66 0.44
N SER A 636 7.09 -25.18 1.59
CA SER A 636 8.45 -24.99 2.11
C SER A 636 9.51 -25.56 1.15
N PHE A 637 9.23 -26.72 0.55
CA PHE A 637 10.11 -27.37 -0.44
C PHE A 637 10.32 -26.50 -1.68
N LEU A 638 9.35 -25.69 -2.09
CA LEU A 638 9.56 -24.74 -3.20
C LEU A 638 10.62 -23.68 -2.90
N PHE A 639 10.85 -23.35 -1.63
CA PHE A 639 11.93 -22.44 -1.24
C PHE A 639 13.26 -23.16 -1.04
N ILE A 640 13.22 -24.39 -0.51
CA ILE A 640 14.40 -25.17 -0.13
C ILE A 640 15.04 -25.83 -1.35
N ASN A 641 14.24 -26.40 -2.26
CA ASN A 641 14.71 -27.18 -3.39
C ASN A 641 15.80 -26.46 -4.21
N PRO A 642 15.65 -25.20 -4.67
CA PRO A 642 16.68 -24.55 -5.48
C PRO A 642 18.07 -24.57 -4.82
N PHE A 643 18.14 -24.41 -3.49
CA PHE A 643 19.39 -24.50 -2.76
C PHE A 643 19.93 -25.93 -2.72
N LEU A 644 19.08 -26.92 -2.46
CA LEU A 644 19.48 -28.32 -2.48
C LEU A 644 19.97 -28.76 -3.87
N TRP A 645 19.29 -28.38 -4.94
CA TRP A 645 19.71 -28.67 -6.32
C TRP A 645 21.06 -28.02 -6.65
N ILE A 646 21.32 -26.78 -6.17
CA ILE A 646 22.63 -26.15 -6.31
C ILE A 646 23.69 -26.94 -5.54
N VAL A 647 23.42 -27.34 -4.30
CA VAL A 647 24.35 -28.14 -3.48
C VAL A 647 24.65 -29.48 -4.15
N THR A 648 23.61 -30.19 -4.63
CA THR A 648 23.76 -31.46 -5.35
C THR A 648 24.56 -31.28 -6.64
N PHE A 649 24.24 -30.27 -7.47
CA PHE A 649 25.00 -29.99 -8.68
C PHE A 649 26.46 -29.66 -8.36
N SER A 650 26.71 -28.81 -7.35
CA SER A 650 28.07 -28.48 -6.92
C SER A 650 28.84 -29.70 -6.44
N TYR A 651 28.19 -30.59 -5.67
CA TYR A 651 28.81 -31.83 -5.19
C TYR A 651 29.29 -32.73 -6.34
N PHE A 652 28.51 -32.86 -7.42
CA PHE A 652 28.90 -33.68 -8.56
C PHE A 652 29.84 -32.97 -9.54
N ALA A 653 29.57 -31.70 -9.88
CA ALA A 653 30.33 -30.96 -10.89
C ALA A 653 31.68 -30.44 -10.36
N PHE A 654 31.76 -30.12 -9.07
CA PHE A 654 32.94 -29.55 -8.42
C PHE A 654 33.42 -30.42 -7.24
N HIS A 655 33.23 -31.74 -7.34
CA HIS A 655 33.50 -32.70 -6.27
C HIS A 655 34.85 -32.46 -5.59
N LYS A 656 35.95 -32.33 -6.35
CA LYS A 656 37.30 -32.08 -5.81
C LYS A 656 37.42 -30.84 -4.92
N ILE A 657 36.56 -29.85 -5.11
CA ILE A 657 36.56 -28.57 -4.38
C ILE A 657 35.54 -28.60 -3.22
N THR A 658 34.36 -29.17 -3.46
CA THR A 658 33.22 -29.03 -2.54
C THR A 658 32.92 -30.27 -1.69
N ALA A 659 33.48 -31.45 -2.03
CA ALA A 659 33.15 -32.71 -1.36
C ALA A 659 33.44 -32.67 0.14
N SER A 660 34.67 -32.30 0.52
CA SER A 660 35.09 -32.24 1.93
C SER A 660 34.20 -31.33 2.78
N ALA A 661 33.79 -30.18 2.23
CA ALA A 661 32.91 -29.23 2.93
C ALA A 661 31.47 -29.74 3.06
N ILE A 662 30.95 -30.43 2.04
CA ILE A 662 29.59 -30.99 2.06
C ILE A 662 29.54 -32.22 2.96
N GLU A 663 30.47 -33.17 2.81
CA GLU A 663 30.55 -34.39 3.62
C GLU A 663 30.72 -34.07 5.11
N ALA A 664 31.45 -33.00 5.45
CA ALA A 664 31.62 -32.54 6.84
C ALA A 664 30.30 -32.17 7.53
N VAL A 665 29.25 -31.80 6.78
CA VAL A 665 27.93 -31.44 7.34
C VAL A 665 26.86 -32.52 7.14
N TYR A 666 27.22 -33.67 6.56
CA TYR A 666 26.34 -34.82 6.37
C TYR A 666 26.87 -36.06 7.12
N PRO A 667 26.47 -36.26 8.39
CA PRO A 667 26.75 -37.50 9.10
C PRO A 667 26.24 -38.72 8.29
N PRO A 668 26.88 -39.90 8.37
CA PRO A 668 26.56 -41.04 7.51
C PRO A 668 25.05 -41.41 7.47
N ALA A 669 24.38 -41.46 8.63
CA ALA A 669 22.95 -41.75 8.69
C ALA A 669 22.10 -40.70 7.94
N VAL A 670 22.45 -39.42 8.08
CA VAL A 670 21.77 -38.30 7.42
C VAL A 670 22.04 -38.31 5.93
N PHE A 671 23.28 -38.63 5.53
CA PHE A 671 23.69 -38.78 4.14
C PHE A 671 22.86 -39.84 3.42
N TYR A 672 22.74 -41.05 3.97
CA TYR A 672 21.94 -42.10 3.33
C TYR A 672 20.46 -41.75 3.24
N ILE A 673 19.89 -41.12 4.27
CA ILE A 673 18.50 -40.64 4.24
C ILE A 673 18.31 -39.58 3.13
N ALA A 674 19.25 -38.64 3.01
CA ALA A 674 19.25 -37.64 1.95
C ALA A 674 19.39 -38.27 0.56
N VAL A 675 20.29 -39.24 0.37
CA VAL A 675 20.49 -39.95 -0.91
C VAL A 675 19.25 -40.75 -1.30
N ILE A 676 18.61 -41.45 -0.35
CA ILE A 676 17.35 -42.16 -0.61
C ILE A 676 16.27 -41.16 -1.04
N SER A 677 16.14 -40.04 -0.33
CA SER A 677 15.16 -39.00 -0.67
C SER A 677 15.46 -38.36 -2.04
N LEU A 678 16.73 -38.14 -2.37
CA LEU A 678 17.18 -37.60 -3.65
C LEU A 678 16.92 -38.57 -4.81
N SER A 679 17.30 -39.84 -4.66
CA SER A 679 17.20 -40.81 -5.75
C SER A 679 15.81 -41.42 -5.84
N PHE A 680 15.38 -42.13 -4.79
CA PHE A 680 14.09 -42.81 -4.75
C PHE A 680 12.93 -41.83 -4.68
N GLY A 681 13.03 -40.76 -3.88
CA GLY A 681 11.97 -39.76 -3.77
C GLY A 681 11.68 -39.06 -5.10
N ASN A 682 12.71 -38.55 -5.81
CA ASN A 682 12.51 -37.91 -7.11
C ASN A 682 12.01 -38.90 -8.18
N PHE A 683 12.54 -40.13 -8.20
CA PHE A 683 12.05 -41.18 -9.10
C PHE A 683 10.55 -41.44 -8.87
N MET A 684 10.15 -41.60 -7.61
CA MET A 684 8.77 -41.80 -7.22
C MET A 684 7.87 -40.65 -7.69
N TYR A 685 8.29 -39.40 -7.47
CA TYR A 685 7.53 -38.25 -7.97
C TYR A 685 7.36 -38.28 -9.50
N LEU A 686 8.41 -38.54 -10.29
CA LEU A 686 8.29 -38.67 -11.74
C LEU A 686 7.35 -39.81 -12.13
N TYR A 687 7.45 -40.95 -11.46
CA TYR A 687 6.57 -42.09 -11.69
C TYR A 687 5.10 -41.74 -11.42
N TYR A 688 4.81 -40.89 -10.42
CA TYR A 688 3.45 -40.48 -10.10
C TYR A 688 2.82 -39.65 -11.22
N TYR A 689 3.59 -38.73 -11.80
CA TYR A 689 3.16 -37.98 -12.98
C TYR A 689 2.82 -38.93 -14.13
N MET A 690 3.64 -39.98 -14.35
CA MET A 690 3.39 -40.96 -15.41
C MET A 690 2.10 -41.75 -15.18
N ILE A 691 1.83 -42.20 -13.95
CA ILE A 691 0.59 -42.88 -13.58
C ILE A 691 -0.62 -41.94 -13.74
N GLY A 692 -0.50 -40.69 -13.31
CA GLY A 692 -1.55 -39.68 -13.49
C GLY A 692 -1.92 -39.52 -14.98
N CYS A 693 -0.93 -39.41 -15.85
CA CYS A 693 -1.14 -39.37 -17.30
C CYS A 693 -1.77 -40.67 -17.83
N ALA A 694 -1.31 -41.83 -17.35
CA ALA A 694 -1.82 -43.15 -17.76
C ALA A 694 -3.30 -43.35 -17.38
N LYS A 695 -3.73 -42.91 -16.19
CA LYS A 695 -5.14 -42.97 -15.76
C LYS A 695 -6.09 -42.19 -16.66
N ARG A 696 -5.56 -41.24 -17.44
CA ARG A 696 -6.30 -40.45 -18.44
C ARG A 696 -6.03 -40.90 -19.88
N GLU A 697 -5.36 -42.04 -20.05
CA GLU A 697 -4.93 -42.57 -21.35
C GLU A 697 -4.05 -41.59 -22.15
N MET A 698 -3.41 -40.65 -21.47
CA MET A 698 -2.52 -39.64 -22.07
C MET A 698 -1.07 -40.14 -22.13
N TRP A 699 -0.85 -41.34 -22.67
CA TRP A 699 0.47 -41.99 -22.75
C TRP A 699 1.52 -41.12 -23.44
N TRP A 700 1.11 -40.37 -24.46
CA TRP A 700 1.98 -39.47 -25.21
C TRP A 700 2.58 -38.33 -24.38
N LEU A 701 2.01 -37.99 -23.22
CA LEU A 701 2.55 -36.97 -22.29
C LEU A 701 3.71 -37.49 -21.44
N GLN A 702 3.82 -38.80 -21.21
CA GLN A 702 4.75 -39.38 -20.23
C GLN A 702 6.22 -39.04 -20.52
N LYS A 703 6.62 -39.00 -21.80
CA LYS A 703 7.98 -38.62 -22.20
C LYS A 703 8.38 -37.19 -21.78
N TYR A 704 7.42 -36.30 -21.59
CA TYR A 704 7.68 -34.94 -21.14
C TYR A 704 7.83 -34.83 -19.62
N VAL A 705 7.42 -35.85 -18.85
CA VAL A 705 7.52 -35.87 -17.39
C VAL A 705 8.98 -35.72 -16.93
N PHE A 706 9.96 -36.17 -17.71
CA PHE A 706 11.39 -35.98 -17.40
C PHE A 706 11.81 -34.50 -17.34
N LEU A 707 11.01 -33.56 -17.86
CA LEU A 707 11.25 -32.12 -17.77
C LEU A 707 10.59 -31.46 -16.56
N VAL A 708 9.85 -32.22 -15.73
CA VAL A 708 9.19 -31.73 -14.51
C VAL A 708 10.16 -31.10 -13.49
N PRO A 709 11.40 -31.59 -13.29
CA PRO A 709 12.33 -30.91 -12.39
C PRO A 709 12.63 -29.46 -12.79
N VAL A 710 12.69 -29.18 -14.10
CA VAL A 710 12.84 -27.80 -14.63
C VAL A 710 11.58 -26.97 -14.32
N TYR A 711 10.41 -27.58 -14.46
CA TYR A 711 9.13 -26.96 -14.09
C TYR A 711 9.04 -26.62 -12.59
N TRP A 712 9.58 -27.46 -11.71
CA TRP A 712 9.64 -27.18 -10.27
C TRP A 712 10.50 -25.95 -9.95
N LEU A 713 11.60 -25.72 -10.66
CA LEU A 713 12.40 -24.50 -10.50
C LEU A 713 11.59 -23.25 -10.86
N MET A 714 10.73 -23.32 -11.89
CA MET A 714 9.80 -22.23 -12.21
C MET A 714 8.75 -22.03 -11.11
N ALA A 715 8.28 -23.11 -10.49
CA ALA A 715 7.37 -23.03 -9.34
C ALA A 715 8.06 -22.39 -8.12
N SER A 716 9.35 -22.65 -7.89
CA SER A 716 10.17 -21.97 -6.86
C SER A 716 10.27 -20.46 -7.10
N VAL A 717 10.49 -20.01 -8.33
CA VAL A 717 10.44 -18.57 -8.67
C VAL A 717 9.09 -17.97 -8.28
N SER A 718 8.00 -18.67 -8.60
CA SER A 718 6.64 -18.28 -8.22
C SER A 718 6.43 -18.25 -6.69
N ALA A 719 7.08 -19.14 -5.93
CA ALA A 719 7.02 -19.18 -4.47
C ALA A 719 7.69 -17.95 -3.85
N PHE A 720 8.88 -17.55 -4.31
CA PHE A 720 9.52 -16.30 -3.85
C PHE A 720 8.67 -15.06 -4.20
N MET A 721 8.05 -15.06 -5.39
CA MET A 721 7.09 -14.02 -5.76
C MET A 721 5.90 -13.97 -4.79
N ALA A 722 5.33 -15.14 -4.47
CA ALA A 722 4.21 -15.30 -3.55
C ALA A 722 4.54 -14.82 -2.13
N LEU A 723 5.73 -15.14 -1.61
CA LEU A 723 6.18 -14.75 -0.27
C LEU A 723 6.28 -13.22 -0.14
N ILE A 724 6.86 -12.56 -1.14
CA ILE A 724 6.94 -11.09 -1.19
C ILE A 724 5.53 -10.50 -1.22
N GLN A 725 4.65 -11.04 -2.06
CA GLN A 725 3.26 -10.59 -2.12
C GLN A 725 2.50 -10.81 -0.80
N PHE A 726 2.68 -11.94 -0.13
CA PHE A 726 2.07 -12.21 1.17
C PHE A 726 2.45 -11.14 2.21
N ILE A 727 3.73 -10.73 2.23
CA ILE A 727 4.24 -9.73 3.18
C ILE A 727 3.66 -8.34 2.87
N PHE A 728 3.78 -7.89 1.62
CA PHE A 728 3.51 -6.49 1.25
C PHE A 728 2.10 -6.24 0.68
N LYS A 729 1.47 -7.25 0.06
CA LYS A 729 0.19 -7.16 -0.66
C LYS A 729 -0.66 -8.45 -0.45
N PRO A 730 -1.02 -8.80 0.80
CA PRO A 730 -1.64 -10.09 1.12
C PRO A 730 -2.93 -10.37 0.34
N PHE A 731 -3.81 -9.37 0.25
CA PHE A 731 -5.13 -9.52 -0.39
C PHE A 731 -5.13 -9.19 -1.88
N TYR A 732 -3.95 -8.99 -2.48
CA TYR A 732 -3.87 -8.66 -3.90
C TYR A 732 -4.21 -9.89 -4.73
N TRP A 733 -5.30 -9.82 -5.49
CA TRP A 733 -5.69 -10.87 -6.40
C TRP A 733 -5.03 -10.67 -7.76
N GLU A 734 -4.06 -11.53 -8.09
CA GLU A 734 -3.38 -11.50 -9.38
C GLU A 734 -4.18 -12.35 -10.37
N LYS A 735 -5.16 -11.71 -11.02
CA LYS A 735 -6.10 -12.36 -11.95
C LYS A 735 -5.34 -12.95 -13.13
N THR A 736 -5.62 -14.22 -13.42
CA THR A 736 -5.10 -14.92 -14.59
C THR A 736 -5.78 -14.37 -15.85
N LEU A 737 -5.01 -14.16 -16.91
CA LEU A 737 -5.57 -13.88 -18.23
C LEU A 737 -5.93 -15.20 -18.91
N HIS A 738 -7.17 -15.29 -19.36
CA HIS A 738 -7.73 -16.44 -20.06
C HIS A 738 -8.08 -16.06 -21.51
N GLY A 739 -8.26 -17.04 -22.39
CA GLY A 739 -8.49 -16.89 -23.83
C GLY A 739 -7.21 -16.80 -24.67
N LEU A 740 -6.07 -17.29 -24.18
CA LEU A 740 -4.81 -17.30 -24.93
C LEU A 740 -4.84 -18.26 -26.14
N HIS A 741 -5.68 -19.29 -26.10
CA HIS A 741 -5.90 -20.19 -27.23
C HIS A 741 -6.72 -19.57 -28.38
N LEU A 742 -7.38 -18.44 -28.16
CA LEU A 742 -8.28 -17.81 -29.14
C LEU A 742 -7.55 -16.94 -30.19
N ASN A 743 -6.22 -17.02 -30.30
CA ASN A 743 -5.40 -16.17 -31.19
C ASN A 743 -5.80 -14.69 -31.13
N LEU A 744 -5.79 -14.11 -29.93
CA LEU A 744 -5.79 -12.65 -29.81
C LEU A 744 -4.53 -12.12 -30.51
N SER A 745 -4.70 -11.18 -31.45
CA SER A 745 -3.60 -10.63 -32.25
C SER A 745 -2.42 -10.24 -31.34
N GLU A 746 -1.20 -10.65 -31.70
CA GLU A 746 0.02 -10.30 -30.94
C GLU A 746 0.15 -8.78 -30.69
N THR A 747 -0.49 -7.97 -31.54
CA THR A 747 -0.59 -6.52 -31.48
C THR A 747 -1.33 -6.00 -30.23
N ASP A 748 -2.41 -6.66 -29.78
CA ASP A 748 -3.13 -6.29 -28.54
C ASP A 748 -2.36 -6.72 -27.27
N PHE A 749 -1.59 -7.80 -27.38
CA PHE A 749 -0.84 -8.39 -26.26
C PHE A 749 0.49 -7.67 -25.99
N LYS A 750 1.24 -7.29 -27.03
CA LYS A 750 2.57 -6.69 -26.90
C LYS A 750 2.56 -5.23 -26.41
N GLN A 751 1.55 -4.42 -26.76
CA GLN A 751 1.47 -3.03 -26.29
C GLN A 751 0.99 -2.88 -24.83
N THR A 752 0.18 -3.82 -24.35
CA THR A 752 -0.55 -3.64 -23.08
C THR A 752 0.09 -4.37 -21.91
N GLU A 753 0.74 -5.52 -22.14
CA GLU A 753 1.17 -6.42 -21.08
C GLU A 753 2.67 -6.35 -20.79
N PHE A 754 3.58 -6.30 -21.77
CA PHE A 754 5.03 -6.40 -21.49
C PHE A 754 5.59 -5.26 -20.61
N LYS A 755 4.99 -4.06 -20.66
CA LYS A 755 5.28 -2.96 -19.71
C LYS A 755 4.57 -3.11 -18.35
N LYS A 756 3.56 -3.96 -18.22
CA LYS A 756 2.82 -4.31 -16.99
C LYS A 756 3.23 -5.65 -16.36
N ILE A 757 4.06 -6.45 -17.04
CA ILE A 757 4.59 -7.76 -16.58
C ILE A 757 5.22 -7.66 -15.19
N ILE A 758 5.80 -6.51 -14.88
CA ILE A 758 6.23 -6.14 -13.54
C ILE A 758 5.62 -4.75 -13.35
N PRO A 759 4.58 -4.56 -12.50
CA PRO A 759 4.32 -3.21 -12.04
C PRO A 759 5.66 -2.72 -11.53
N GLU A 760 6.21 -1.61 -12.05
CA GLU A 760 7.50 -1.07 -11.63
C GLU A 760 7.65 -0.97 -10.09
N LYS A 761 6.52 -1.04 -9.38
CA LYS A 761 6.33 -1.00 -7.93
C LYS A 761 6.12 -2.36 -7.22
N SER A 762 6.01 -3.51 -7.88
CA SER A 762 5.63 -4.79 -7.23
C SER A 762 6.80 -5.69 -6.80
N PHE A 763 7.97 -5.55 -7.43
CA PHE A 763 9.17 -6.30 -7.04
C PHE A 763 10.39 -5.38 -7.01
N PRO A 764 10.49 -4.47 -6.01
CA PRO A 764 11.65 -3.60 -5.87
C PRO A 764 12.94 -4.37 -5.55
N LEU A 765 12.89 -5.68 -5.24
CA LEU A 765 14.07 -6.50 -4.89
C LEU A 765 14.68 -7.29 -6.06
N LEU A 766 13.87 -7.79 -7.01
CA LEU A 766 14.36 -8.60 -8.15
C LEU A 766 15.07 -7.77 -9.23
N LYS A 767 14.57 -6.56 -9.52
CA LYS A 767 15.22 -5.65 -10.48
C LYS A 767 16.65 -5.28 -10.04
N PRO A 768 16.89 -4.86 -8.79
CA PRO A 768 18.24 -4.66 -8.28
C PRO A 768 19.08 -5.93 -8.33
N LEU A 769 18.52 -7.11 -8.02
CA LEU A 769 19.26 -8.37 -8.05
C LEU A 769 19.79 -8.71 -9.46
N ILE A 770 18.91 -8.69 -10.47
CA ILE A 770 19.28 -8.95 -11.87
C ILE A 770 20.21 -7.84 -12.39
N SER A 771 19.93 -6.58 -12.05
CA SER A 771 20.80 -5.45 -12.40
C SER A 771 22.19 -5.59 -11.78
N ASN A 772 22.27 -5.99 -10.52
CA ASN A 772 23.52 -6.23 -9.81
C ASN A 772 24.28 -7.43 -10.40
N LEU A 773 23.59 -8.51 -10.78
CA LEU A 773 24.21 -9.65 -11.47
C LEU A 773 24.77 -9.22 -12.84
N ARG A 774 24.04 -8.40 -13.60
CA ARG A 774 24.55 -7.81 -14.85
C ARG A 774 25.73 -6.86 -14.62
N ASN A 775 25.69 -6.06 -13.55
CA ASN A 775 26.81 -5.19 -13.16
C ASN A 775 28.05 -6.01 -12.81
N PHE A 776 27.86 -7.15 -12.13
CA PHE A 776 28.92 -8.11 -11.84
C PHE A 776 29.54 -8.70 -13.11
N LEU A 777 28.72 -9.19 -14.04
CA LEU A 777 29.22 -9.68 -15.33
C LEU A 777 29.97 -8.57 -16.11
N ARG A 778 29.50 -7.33 -16.04
CA ARG A 778 30.17 -6.17 -16.68
C ARG A 778 31.48 -5.76 -16.00
N LEU A 779 31.81 -6.29 -14.82
CA LEU A 779 33.13 -6.09 -14.22
C LEU A 779 34.22 -6.62 -15.18
N PHE A 780 33.94 -7.74 -15.85
CA PHE A 780 34.87 -8.45 -16.75
C PHE A 780 34.87 -7.95 -18.21
N SER A 781 34.07 -6.93 -18.55
CA SER A 781 34.01 -6.36 -19.91
C SER A 781 35.08 -5.29 -20.16
N LYS A 782 35.54 -5.05 -21.40
CA LYS A 782 36.44 -3.93 -21.72
C LYS A 782 35.74 -2.56 -21.51
N ILE A 783 36.44 -1.57 -20.93
CA ILE A 783 35.96 -0.17 -20.89
C ILE A 783 36.54 0.59 -22.08
N HIS A 784 35.69 1.34 -22.76
CA HIS A 784 36.10 2.30 -23.78
C HIS A 784 36.39 3.65 -23.13
N LEU A 785 37.68 3.96 -22.92
CA LEU A 785 38.13 5.27 -22.46
C LEU A 785 38.82 5.99 -23.62
N LYS A 786 38.55 7.29 -23.79
CA LYS A 786 39.30 8.12 -24.74
C LYS A 786 40.72 8.31 -24.23
N GLN A 787 41.70 8.21 -25.15
CA GLN A 787 43.09 8.50 -24.82
C GLN A 787 43.26 9.99 -24.48
N PRO A 788 44.05 10.31 -23.44
CA PRO A 788 44.35 11.68 -23.09
C PRO A 788 45.33 12.28 -24.11
N ASN A 789 44.96 13.40 -24.72
CA ASN A 789 45.84 14.13 -25.65
C ASN A 789 46.86 14.99 -24.86
N GLY A 790 47.71 14.35 -24.05
CA GLY A 790 48.67 15.02 -23.16
C GLY A 790 48.05 15.76 -21.94
N LYS A 791 46.78 15.48 -21.63
CA LYS A 791 45.97 16.13 -20.59
C LYS A 791 45.49 15.14 -19.53
N SER A 792 45.15 15.60 -18.31
CA SER A 792 44.70 14.72 -17.22
C SER A 792 43.32 14.08 -17.49
N ARG A 793 43.18 12.80 -17.14
CA ARG A 793 41.92 12.03 -17.11
C ARG A 793 41.19 12.26 -15.78
N ILE A 794 39.94 12.69 -15.84
CA ILE A 794 39.17 13.13 -14.67
C ILE A 794 37.99 12.19 -14.44
N LEU A 795 37.83 11.72 -13.20
CA LEU A 795 36.71 10.89 -12.76
C LEU A 795 35.83 11.63 -11.76
N PHE A 796 34.56 11.81 -12.10
CA PHE A 796 33.53 12.24 -11.16
C PHE A 796 32.82 11.01 -10.58
N PHE A 797 32.75 10.94 -9.26
CA PHE A 797 31.74 10.16 -8.58
C PHE A 797 30.56 11.07 -8.25
N ASN A 798 29.44 10.87 -8.92
CA ASN A 798 28.21 11.58 -8.63
C ASN A 798 27.04 10.61 -8.56
N TRP A 799 26.08 10.87 -7.69
CA TRP A 799 25.00 9.92 -7.47
C TRP A 799 24.13 9.71 -8.73
N ARG A 800 24.02 10.72 -9.60
CA ARG A 800 23.20 10.75 -10.83
C ARG A 800 23.97 11.37 -12.00
N ASP A 801 23.55 11.09 -13.23
CA ASP A 801 23.94 11.88 -14.41
C ASP A 801 22.81 12.82 -14.85
N VAL A 802 23.10 13.67 -15.86
CA VAL A 802 22.17 14.68 -16.39
C VAL A 802 20.88 14.08 -16.97
N ASN A 803 20.93 12.86 -17.52
CA ASN A 803 19.77 12.20 -18.12
C ASN A 803 18.99 11.30 -17.13
N HIS A 804 19.39 11.28 -15.86
CA HIS A 804 18.68 10.53 -14.82
C HIS A 804 17.30 11.16 -14.56
N SER A 805 16.27 10.34 -14.34
CA SER A 805 14.89 10.81 -14.08
C SER A 805 14.74 11.77 -12.88
N TRP A 806 15.75 11.83 -12.02
CA TRP A 806 15.80 12.64 -10.81
C TRP A 806 16.95 13.65 -10.81
N ALA A 807 17.58 13.90 -11.96
CA ALA A 807 18.59 14.94 -12.13
C ALA A 807 18.01 16.32 -11.74
N GLY A 808 18.88 17.20 -11.27
CA GLY A 808 18.58 18.60 -10.98
C GLY A 808 19.81 19.48 -11.24
N GLY A 809 19.83 20.67 -10.62
CA GLY A 809 20.90 21.65 -10.86
C GLY A 809 22.31 21.16 -10.57
N ALA A 810 22.49 20.25 -9.60
CA ALA A 810 23.79 19.64 -9.30
C ALA A 810 24.34 18.81 -10.48
N GLU A 811 23.48 17.99 -11.10
CA GLU A 811 23.86 17.20 -12.27
C GLU A 811 24.12 18.09 -13.50
N VAL A 812 23.32 19.16 -13.68
CA VAL A 812 23.56 20.16 -14.74
C VAL A 812 24.91 20.83 -14.55
N TYR A 813 25.26 21.24 -13.32
CA TYR A 813 26.55 21.86 -13.02
C TYR A 813 27.73 20.97 -13.37
N ILE A 814 27.76 19.71 -12.88
CA ILE A 814 28.83 18.75 -13.24
C ILE A 814 28.90 18.56 -14.75
N HIS A 815 27.76 18.41 -15.43
CA HIS A 815 27.75 18.16 -16.87
C HIS A 815 28.28 19.35 -17.67
N GLN A 816 27.93 20.59 -17.28
CA GLN A 816 28.42 21.80 -17.94
C GLN A 816 29.94 22.02 -17.75
N ILE A 817 30.48 21.66 -16.58
CA ILE A 817 31.93 21.63 -16.32
C ILE A 817 32.59 20.53 -17.17
N ALA A 818 32.09 19.29 -17.09
CA ALA A 818 32.65 18.12 -17.77
C ALA A 818 32.67 18.30 -19.30
N LYS A 819 31.58 18.77 -19.90
CA LYS A 819 31.47 19.02 -21.34
C LYS A 819 32.51 20.03 -21.84
N ARG A 820 32.79 21.08 -21.06
CA ARG A 820 33.78 22.10 -21.43
C ARG A 820 35.21 21.58 -21.25
N TRP A 821 35.50 20.81 -20.20
CA TRP A 821 36.79 20.14 -20.05
C TRP A 821 37.08 19.12 -21.16
N VAL A 822 36.06 18.38 -21.62
CA VAL A 822 36.20 17.51 -22.79
C VAL A 822 36.59 18.31 -24.04
N LYS A 823 35.98 19.49 -24.25
CA LYS A 823 36.37 20.39 -25.34
C LYS A 823 37.79 20.95 -25.19
N TRP A 824 38.28 21.12 -23.96
CA TRP A 824 39.66 21.51 -23.67
C TRP A 824 40.67 20.33 -23.77
N GLY A 825 40.21 19.15 -24.20
CA GLY A 825 41.05 17.97 -24.41
C GLY A 825 41.22 17.06 -23.19
N HIS A 826 40.54 17.33 -22.07
CA HIS A 826 40.55 16.46 -20.89
C HIS A 826 39.49 15.36 -21.01
N PRO A 827 39.85 14.05 -21.04
CA PRO A 827 38.86 12.99 -20.96
C PRO A 827 38.18 12.99 -19.60
N VAL A 828 36.84 13.12 -19.57
CA VAL A 828 36.04 13.13 -18.34
C VAL A 828 35.11 11.93 -18.31
N THR A 829 35.09 11.22 -17.17
CA THR A 829 34.15 10.14 -16.88
C THR A 829 33.30 10.47 -15.66
N ILE A 830 32.00 10.22 -15.72
CA ILE A 830 31.05 10.31 -14.60
C ILE A 830 30.58 8.90 -14.25
N PHE A 831 30.85 8.46 -13.02
CA PHE A 831 30.30 7.24 -12.45
C PHE A 831 29.08 7.57 -11.60
N CYS A 832 27.93 6.94 -11.87
CA CYS A 832 26.67 7.21 -11.19
C CYS A 832 25.71 6.01 -11.07
N GLY A 833 24.58 6.20 -10.39
CA GLY A 833 23.53 5.20 -10.26
C GLY A 833 22.70 5.03 -11.53
N ASN A 834 22.11 3.84 -11.73
CA ASN A 834 21.23 3.56 -12.87
C ASN A 834 19.76 3.44 -12.43
N ASP A 835 18.87 4.28 -12.97
CA ASP A 835 17.41 4.18 -12.76
C ASP A 835 16.71 3.17 -13.70
N GLY A 836 17.49 2.49 -14.55
CA GLY A 836 17.03 1.48 -15.49
C GLY A 836 16.38 2.04 -16.75
N ARG A 837 16.41 3.36 -16.96
CA ARG A 837 15.83 4.01 -18.15
C ARG A 837 16.86 4.28 -19.23
N GLN A 838 18.10 4.52 -18.85
CA GLN A 838 19.20 4.83 -19.75
C GLN A 838 20.18 3.67 -19.92
N LYS A 839 20.97 3.73 -20.99
CA LYS A 839 22.03 2.75 -21.26
C LYS A 839 23.02 2.75 -20.08
N PRO A 840 23.54 1.58 -19.65
CA PRO A 840 24.45 1.57 -18.51
C PRO A 840 25.82 2.19 -18.82
N ASP A 841 26.19 2.32 -20.09
CA ASP A 841 27.41 3.00 -20.55
C ASP A 841 27.05 3.86 -21.77
N GLU A 842 27.42 5.13 -21.77
CA GLU A 842 27.00 6.10 -22.80
C GLU A 842 27.95 7.30 -22.86
N PHE A 843 28.16 7.87 -24.06
CA PHE A 843 28.79 9.17 -24.22
C PHE A 843 27.74 10.26 -24.40
N ILE A 844 27.77 11.28 -23.54
CA ILE A 844 26.84 12.43 -23.60
C ILE A 844 27.68 13.69 -23.75
N ASP A 845 27.52 14.42 -24.85
CA ASP A 845 28.35 15.58 -25.19
C ASP A 845 29.88 15.30 -25.13
N GLY A 846 30.29 14.06 -25.40
CA GLY A 846 31.68 13.61 -25.30
C GLY A 846 32.15 13.21 -23.90
N VAL A 847 31.34 13.39 -22.86
CA VAL A 847 31.57 12.89 -21.49
C VAL A 847 31.20 11.42 -21.41
N ASN A 848 32.07 10.58 -20.84
CA ASN A 848 31.79 9.15 -20.65
C ASN A 848 30.96 8.94 -19.38
N VAL A 849 29.79 8.32 -19.47
CA VAL A 849 28.89 8.07 -18.34
C VAL A 849 28.77 6.58 -18.06
N ILE A 850 29.15 6.16 -16.86
CA ILE A 850 29.11 4.77 -16.39
C ILE A 850 28.05 4.67 -15.28
N ARG A 851 26.92 4.02 -15.57
CA ARG A 851 25.79 3.85 -14.65
C ARG A 851 25.78 2.46 -14.04
N ARG A 852 25.99 2.33 -12.72
CA ARG A 852 26.00 1.05 -11.99
C ARG A 852 25.25 1.16 -10.66
N GLY A 853 24.64 0.05 -10.24
CA GLY A 853 23.82 0.01 -9.03
C GLY A 853 22.56 0.87 -9.09
N GLY A 854 21.82 0.89 -7.98
CA GLY A 854 20.65 1.73 -7.76
C GLY A 854 20.83 2.62 -6.53
N PHE A 855 19.72 3.04 -5.91
CA PHE A 855 19.71 4.05 -4.84
C PHE A 855 20.77 3.86 -3.74
N PHE A 856 20.90 2.64 -3.21
CA PHE A 856 21.87 2.29 -2.16
C PHE A 856 23.10 1.56 -2.69
N THR A 857 22.96 0.74 -3.74
CA THR A 857 24.06 -0.12 -4.21
C THR A 857 25.08 0.63 -5.06
N VAL A 858 24.80 1.87 -5.49
CA VAL A 858 25.76 2.69 -6.24
C VAL A 858 27.06 2.93 -5.48
N TYR A 859 27.02 3.10 -4.15
CA TYR A 859 28.23 3.26 -3.32
C TYR A 859 29.08 1.99 -3.30
N PHE A 860 28.44 0.83 -3.12
CA PHE A 860 29.11 -0.47 -3.20
C PHE A 860 29.74 -0.68 -4.59
N TRP A 861 28.98 -0.40 -5.65
CA TRP A 861 29.49 -0.55 -7.01
C TRP A 861 30.58 0.46 -7.35
N ALA A 862 30.54 1.68 -6.83
CA ALA A 862 31.61 2.67 -7.01
C ALA A 862 32.94 2.16 -6.42
N PHE A 863 32.91 1.59 -5.21
CA PHE A 863 34.07 0.95 -4.60
C PHE A 863 34.59 -0.21 -5.44
N ILE A 864 33.73 -1.18 -5.78
CA ILE A 864 34.10 -2.38 -6.54
C ILE A 864 34.63 -2.03 -7.94
N TYR A 865 33.93 -1.19 -8.71
CA TYR A 865 34.40 -0.77 -10.03
C TYR A 865 35.70 0.04 -9.95
N TYR A 866 35.88 0.86 -8.91
CA TYR A 866 37.13 1.58 -8.77
C TYR A 866 38.30 0.62 -8.61
N ILE A 867 38.24 -0.28 -7.62
CA ILE A 867 39.31 -1.22 -7.30
C ILE A 867 39.66 -2.12 -8.50
N PHE A 868 38.67 -2.73 -9.13
CA PHE A 868 38.91 -3.73 -10.18
C PHE A 868 39.01 -3.16 -11.59
N LYS A 869 38.63 -1.89 -11.82
CA LYS A 869 38.44 -1.37 -13.19
C LYS A 869 38.88 0.06 -13.45
N LEU A 870 38.70 0.99 -12.50
CA LEU A 870 38.97 2.42 -12.74
C LEU A 870 40.30 2.91 -12.11
N ARG A 871 40.88 2.20 -11.14
CA ARG A 871 42.01 2.66 -10.31
C ARG A 871 43.21 3.23 -11.09
N ASN A 872 43.58 2.58 -12.20
CA ASN A 872 44.77 2.93 -13.00
C ASN A 872 44.45 3.81 -14.23
N ASN A 873 43.19 4.24 -14.37
CA ASN A 873 42.71 4.91 -15.57
C ASN A 873 42.46 6.42 -15.40
N PHE A 874 42.64 6.96 -14.19
CA PHE A 874 42.34 8.36 -13.88
C PHE A 874 43.41 9.02 -13.03
N ASP A 875 43.60 10.31 -13.26
CA ASP A 875 44.63 11.14 -12.61
C ASP A 875 44.03 11.99 -11.48
N ILE A 876 42.77 12.39 -11.61
CA ILE A 876 42.06 13.25 -10.66
C ILE A 876 40.68 12.66 -10.37
N ILE A 877 40.26 12.70 -9.09
CA ILE A 877 38.93 12.28 -8.64
C ILE A 877 38.17 13.47 -8.07
N ILE A 878 36.93 13.66 -8.51
CA ILE A 878 36.00 14.61 -7.91
C ILE A 878 34.86 13.80 -7.28
N ASP A 879 34.80 13.84 -5.96
CA ASP A 879 33.80 13.15 -5.16
C ASP A 879 32.66 14.13 -4.86
N SER A 880 31.47 13.88 -5.38
CA SER A 880 30.35 14.80 -5.23
C SER A 880 29.44 14.40 -4.06
N ALA A 881 29.25 15.33 -3.12
CA ALA A 881 28.35 15.19 -1.98
C ALA A 881 27.00 15.87 -2.25
N ASN A 882 26.03 15.08 -2.69
CA ASN A 882 24.61 15.43 -2.69
C ASN A 882 23.93 14.91 -1.40
N GLY A 883 24.53 15.23 -0.25
CA GLY A 883 24.20 14.66 1.07
C GLY A 883 25.34 13.83 1.63
N ILE A 884 25.52 12.58 1.14
CA ILE A 884 26.59 11.66 1.56
C ILE A 884 27.57 11.44 0.38
N PRO A 885 28.88 11.66 0.57
CA PRO A 885 29.88 11.44 -0.48
C PRO A 885 30.19 9.95 -0.68
N PHE A 886 30.98 9.61 -1.71
CA PHE A 886 31.40 8.24 -1.97
C PHE A 886 32.54 7.76 -1.06
N PHE A 887 33.08 8.63 -0.22
CA PHE A 887 34.19 8.33 0.69
C PHE A 887 35.43 7.79 -0.05
N THR A 888 35.72 8.37 -1.23
CA THR A 888 36.91 8.05 -2.04
C THR A 888 38.26 8.12 -1.29
N PRO A 889 38.44 8.88 -0.18
CA PRO A 889 39.65 8.77 0.62
C PRO A 889 39.95 7.38 1.18
N PHE A 890 38.94 6.51 1.37
CA PHE A 890 39.17 5.16 1.91
C PHE A 890 39.82 4.18 0.92
N TYR A 891 39.68 4.40 -0.40
CA TYR A 891 40.02 3.38 -1.39
C TYR A 891 40.72 3.90 -2.65
N SER A 892 41.08 5.20 -2.69
CA SER A 892 41.89 5.78 -3.76
C SER A 892 43.11 6.51 -3.20
N ALA A 893 44.25 6.44 -3.89
CA ALA A 893 45.44 7.24 -3.60
C ALA A 893 45.58 8.46 -4.54
N LYS A 894 44.70 8.63 -5.53
CA LYS A 894 44.77 9.74 -6.50
C LYS A 894 44.36 11.07 -5.85
N PRO A 895 44.86 12.22 -6.34
CA PRO A 895 44.38 13.54 -5.94
C PRO A 895 42.85 13.60 -6.01
N LYS A 896 42.22 14.04 -4.91
CA LYS A 896 40.77 14.02 -4.75
C LYS A 896 40.23 15.32 -4.19
N PHE A 897 39.07 15.73 -4.70
CA PHE A 897 38.41 16.98 -4.33
C PHE A 897 36.95 16.68 -3.98
N LEU A 898 36.45 17.28 -2.91
CA LEU A 898 35.05 17.11 -2.49
C LEU A 898 34.20 18.27 -3.03
N LEU A 899 33.17 17.97 -3.81
CA LEU A 899 32.22 18.96 -4.34
C LEU A 899 30.92 18.94 -3.52
N ILE A 900 30.62 20.02 -2.80
CA ILE A 900 29.43 20.16 -1.95
C ILE A 900 28.51 21.25 -2.51
N TYR A 901 27.27 20.90 -2.85
CA TYR A 901 26.28 21.86 -3.36
C TYR A 901 25.46 22.55 -2.28
N HIS A 902 25.14 21.84 -1.20
CA HIS A 902 24.48 22.33 0.02
C HIS A 902 24.45 21.20 1.07
N LEU A 903 24.39 21.54 2.35
CA LEU A 903 24.35 20.55 3.43
C LEU A 903 22.90 20.15 3.78
N HIS A 904 22.56 18.87 3.57
CA HIS A 904 21.18 18.38 3.56
C HIS A 904 20.66 17.98 4.96
N ARG A 905 20.76 18.87 5.95
CA ARG A 905 20.52 18.44 7.33
C ARG A 905 19.07 18.09 7.67
N ASN A 906 18.04 18.77 7.17
CA ASN A 906 16.65 18.54 7.64
C ASN A 906 15.68 18.00 6.58
N VAL A 907 15.95 18.21 5.29
CA VAL A 907 15.00 17.87 4.21
C VAL A 907 15.04 16.39 3.85
N PHE A 908 16.22 15.77 3.84
CA PHE A 908 16.37 14.34 3.50
C PHE A 908 16.03 13.41 4.68
N ARG A 909 16.21 13.88 5.92
CA ARG A 909 15.88 13.13 7.17
C ARG A 909 14.42 12.70 7.26
N LYS A 910 13.48 13.49 6.73
CA LYS A 910 12.04 13.18 6.75
C LYS A 910 11.63 12.10 5.73
N HIS A 911 12.50 11.76 4.79
CA HIS A 911 12.20 10.81 3.70
C HIS A 911 12.97 9.49 3.77
N ILE A 912 13.95 9.34 4.69
CA ILE A 912 14.65 8.07 4.94
C ILE A 912 13.96 7.34 6.12
N PRO A 913 13.48 6.09 5.95
CA PRO A 913 12.91 5.32 7.05
C PRO A 913 13.96 4.91 8.10
N PHE A 914 13.54 4.83 9.36
CA PHE A 914 14.33 4.24 10.44
C PHE A 914 14.65 2.76 10.15
N PRO A 915 15.87 2.24 10.43
CA PRO A 915 16.99 2.89 11.12
C PRO A 915 17.99 3.63 10.22
N PHE A 916 17.81 3.61 8.89
CA PHE A 916 18.78 4.18 7.94
C PHE A 916 18.99 5.70 8.09
N SER A 917 18.01 6.41 8.64
CA SER A 917 18.13 7.83 8.96
C SER A 917 19.22 8.11 10.02
N LEU A 918 19.41 7.21 10.99
CA LEU A 918 20.48 7.31 12.00
C LEU A 918 21.86 7.07 11.38
N LEU A 919 21.96 6.08 10.49
CA LEU A 919 23.21 5.82 9.77
C LEU A 919 23.60 7.00 8.87
N ALA A 920 22.66 7.54 8.10
CA ALA A 920 22.89 8.72 7.27
C ALA A 920 23.36 9.93 8.11
N GLN A 921 22.74 10.13 9.29
CA GLN A 921 23.14 11.17 10.23
C GLN A 921 24.57 10.96 10.75
N PHE A 922 24.94 9.74 11.11
CA PHE A 922 26.29 9.41 11.53
C PHE A 922 27.31 9.67 10.42
N LEU A 923 27.02 9.23 9.19
CA LEU A 923 27.89 9.43 8.02
C LEU A 923 28.11 10.91 7.71
N GLU A 924 27.04 11.72 7.70
CA GLU A 924 27.11 13.15 7.41
C GLU A 924 27.76 13.96 8.55
N THR A 925 27.42 13.68 9.81
CA THR A 925 27.81 14.55 10.95
C THR A 925 29.08 14.14 11.67
N LYS A 926 29.50 12.87 11.56
CA LYS A 926 30.69 12.34 12.26
C LYS A 926 31.75 11.83 11.29
N LEU A 927 31.37 11.06 10.27
CA LEU A 927 32.34 10.43 9.37
C LEU A 927 32.88 11.42 8.33
N MET A 928 32.01 12.11 7.61
CA MET A 928 32.40 13.04 6.55
C MET A 928 33.38 14.14 7.03
N PRO A 929 33.16 14.84 8.17
CA PRO A 929 34.12 15.81 8.69
C PRO A 929 35.49 15.21 9.00
N ARG A 930 35.54 13.96 9.50
CA ARG A 930 36.81 13.28 9.82
C ARG A 930 37.57 12.87 8.56
N VAL A 931 36.86 12.35 7.57
CA VAL A 931 37.45 11.81 6.34
C VAL A 931 37.94 12.91 5.40
N TYR A 932 37.24 14.05 5.35
CA TYR A 932 37.55 15.15 4.42
C TYR A 932 38.21 16.36 5.07
N LYS A 933 38.59 16.30 6.36
CA LYS A 933 39.18 17.42 7.11
C LYS A 933 40.31 18.14 6.39
N ASN A 934 41.18 17.37 5.72
CA ASN A 934 42.39 17.87 5.05
C ASN A 934 42.24 17.96 3.53
N GLN A 935 41.05 17.74 2.96
CA GLN A 935 40.84 17.77 1.51
C GLN A 935 40.42 19.17 1.04
N LYS A 936 40.78 19.53 -0.19
CA LYS A 936 40.25 20.74 -0.85
C LYS A 936 38.77 20.51 -1.16
N ILE A 937 37.93 21.44 -0.72
CA ILE A 937 36.48 21.42 -0.92
C ILE A 937 36.08 22.51 -1.90
N ILE A 938 35.23 22.15 -2.85
CA ILE A 938 34.63 23.07 -3.80
C ILE A 938 33.14 23.18 -3.45
N THR A 939 32.62 24.39 -3.38
CA THR A 939 31.20 24.65 -3.17
C THR A 939 30.71 25.74 -4.11
N ILE A 940 29.39 25.89 -4.24
CA ILE A 940 28.79 26.79 -5.25
C ILE A 940 28.36 28.14 -4.69
N SER A 941 28.35 28.31 -3.36
CA SER A 941 27.85 29.54 -2.74
C SER A 941 28.61 29.94 -1.49
N GLN A 942 28.61 31.24 -1.18
CA GLN A 942 29.24 31.78 0.01
C GLN A 942 28.51 31.29 1.27
N SER A 943 27.17 31.27 1.25
CA SER A 943 26.38 30.67 2.33
C SER A 943 26.76 29.19 2.59
N SER A 944 27.01 28.39 1.55
CA SER A 944 27.44 27.00 1.72
C SER A 944 28.84 26.90 2.32
N LYS A 945 29.77 27.79 1.95
CA LYS A 945 31.11 27.86 2.57
C LYS A 945 31.01 28.14 4.07
N GLU A 946 30.18 29.08 4.47
CA GLU A 946 29.96 29.42 5.88
C GLU A 946 29.38 28.24 6.66
N GLU A 947 28.42 27.50 6.08
CA GLU A 947 27.89 26.29 6.71
C GLU A 947 28.97 25.19 6.84
N ILE A 948 29.78 24.96 5.81
CA ILE A 948 30.87 23.95 5.83
C ILE A 948 31.87 24.27 6.95
N ILE A 949 32.22 25.55 7.14
CA ILE A 949 33.09 26.01 8.22
C ILE A 949 32.40 25.84 9.57
N ARG A 950 31.16 26.31 9.71
CA ARG A 950 30.36 26.21 10.95
C ARG A 950 30.21 24.77 11.43
N PHE A 951 30.18 23.80 10.51
CA PHE A 951 30.06 22.38 10.83
C PHE A 951 31.40 21.64 10.92
N ASN A 952 32.52 22.36 10.94
CA ASN A 952 33.86 21.82 11.12
C ASN A 952 34.22 20.70 10.12
N ILE A 953 33.74 20.80 8.87
CA ILE A 953 34.09 19.83 7.82
C ILE A 953 35.54 20.05 7.37
N THR A 954 35.94 21.30 7.10
CA THR A 954 37.33 21.70 6.85
C THR A 954 37.55 23.18 7.19
N ALA A 955 38.80 23.63 7.21
CA ALA A 955 39.15 25.04 7.42
C ALA A 955 38.79 25.89 6.19
N GLY A 956 38.39 27.15 6.40
CA GLY A 956 37.96 28.05 5.33
C GLY A 956 38.97 28.25 4.19
N LYS A 957 40.27 28.16 4.47
CA LYS A 957 41.36 28.22 3.47
C LYS A 957 41.35 27.07 2.46
N ASN A 958 40.73 25.94 2.81
CA ASN A 958 40.61 24.77 1.94
C ASN A 958 39.31 24.78 1.11
N ILE A 959 38.52 25.87 1.16
CA ILE A 959 37.21 25.95 0.50
C ILE A 959 37.22 27.01 -0.60
N SER A 960 37.02 26.56 -1.83
CA SER A 960 36.83 27.41 -3.01
C SER A 960 35.36 27.52 -3.36
N VAL A 961 34.87 28.75 -3.55
CA VAL A 961 33.50 29.02 -4.01
C VAL A 961 33.52 29.23 -5.52
N ILE A 962 32.78 28.40 -6.24
CA ILE A 962 32.69 28.40 -7.70
C ILE A 962 31.21 28.36 -8.08
N PRO A 963 30.58 29.54 -8.29
CA PRO A 963 29.17 29.60 -8.63
C PRO A 963 28.91 28.99 -10.03
N PRO A 964 27.69 28.53 -10.30
CA PRO A 964 27.30 28.09 -11.64
C PRO A 964 27.27 29.27 -12.61
N GLY A 965 27.63 29.03 -13.87
CA GLY A 965 27.44 30.01 -14.94
C GLY A 965 26.01 30.01 -15.49
N VAL A 966 25.72 30.98 -16.35
CA VAL A 966 24.48 31.08 -17.11
C VAL A 966 24.77 31.28 -18.60
N ASP A 967 23.97 30.65 -19.45
CA ASP A 967 24.00 30.92 -20.89
C ASP A 967 22.96 32.00 -21.22
N PHE A 968 23.36 33.05 -21.92
CA PHE A 968 22.43 34.13 -22.31
C PHE A 968 21.58 33.71 -23.51
N PRO A 969 20.30 34.16 -23.59
CA PRO A 969 19.46 33.94 -24.76
C PRO A 969 20.14 34.49 -26.02
N LYS A 970 20.18 33.71 -27.10
CA LYS A 970 20.78 34.11 -28.39
C LYS A 970 20.01 35.19 -29.14
N SER A 971 18.76 35.48 -28.74
CA SER A 971 17.85 36.43 -29.38
C SER A 971 17.30 37.38 -28.31
N ASN A 972 17.47 38.69 -28.53
CA ASN A 972 16.92 39.77 -27.69
C ASN A 972 15.43 40.06 -27.99
N HIS A 973 14.76 39.27 -28.83
CA HIS A 973 13.50 39.68 -29.48
C HIS A 973 12.21 39.19 -28.80
N THR A 974 12.27 38.59 -27.60
CA THR A 974 11.03 38.17 -26.93
C THR A 974 10.51 39.33 -26.08
N ALA A 975 9.46 40.00 -26.56
CA ALA A 975 8.79 41.05 -25.80
C ALA A 975 8.19 40.49 -24.49
N LYS A 976 8.19 41.31 -23.43
CA LYS A 976 7.44 40.99 -22.20
C LYS A 976 5.96 40.81 -22.55
N SER A 977 5.28 39.90 -21.86
CA SER A 977 3.86 39.66 -22.07
C SER A 977 3.02 40.94 -21.87
N SER A 978 1.91 41.07 -22.60
CA SER A 978 0.98 42.20 -22.47
C SER A 978 0.18 42.21 -21.16
N TYR A 979 0.24 41.12 -20.38
CA TYR A 979 -0.37 40.99 -19.07
C TYR A 979 0.67 40.56 -18.02
N PRO A 980 0.39 40.68 -16.70
CA PRO A 980 1.30 40.23 -15.65
C PRO A 980 1.51 38.71 -15.69
N LYS A 981 2.51 38.28 -16.46
CA LYS A 981 2.91 36.88 -16.59
C LYS A 981 3.93 36.55 -15.50
N ILE A 982 3.53 35.68 -14.58
CA ILE A 982 4.36 35.25 -13.46
C ILE A 982 4.77 33.80 -13.69
N SER A 983 6.04 33.48 -13.53
CA SER A 983 6.54 32.11 -13.77
C SER A 983 7.20 31.48 -12.55
N TYR A 984 7.09 30.17 -12.47
CA TYR A 984 7.91 29.31 -11.64
C TYR A 984 8.60 28.29 -12.55
N LEU A 985 9.91 28.13 -12.38
CA LEU A 985 10.72 27.16 -13.09
C LEU A 985 11.45 26.28 -12.09
N GLY A 986 11.12 24.99 -12.05
CA GLY A 986 11.79 24.07 -11.14
C GLY A 986 11.03 22.76 -10.92
N ARG A 987 11.64 21.85 -10.18
CA ARG A 987 11.04 20.54 -9.90
C ARG A 987 9.89 20.63 -8.89
N LEU A 988 8.79 19.91 -9.13
CA LEU A 988 7.61 19.94 -8.25
C LEU A 988 7.76 19.02 -7.02
N LYS A 989 8.49 19.50 -6.01
CA LYS A 989 8.77 18.78 -4.75
C LYS A 989 8.20 19.52 -3.53
N PRO A 990 7.89 18.81 -2.43
CA PRO A 990 7.33 19.44 -1.22
C PRO A 990 8.18 20.60 -0.68
N TYR A 991 9.50 20.42 -0.58
CA TYR A 991 10.42 21.46 -0.08
C TYR A 991 10.61 22.65 -1.03
N LYS A 992 10.12 22.54 -2.27
CA LYS A 992 10.09 23.66 -3.22
C LYS A 992 8.87 24.55 -3.02
N ASN A 993 7.95 24.22 -2.10
CA ASN A 993 6.85 25.06 -1.62
C ASN A 993 5.99 25.72 -2.70
N ILE A 994 5.69 25.01 -3.79
CA ILE A 994 4.86 25.55 -4.88
C ILE A 994 3.43 25.85 -4.41
N ASN A 995 2.95 25.19 -3.36
CA ASN A 995 1.67 25.52 -2.73
C ASN A 995 1.63 26.97 -2.21
N VAL A 996 2.75 27.48 -1.67
CA VAL A 996 2.84 28.84 -1.12
C VAL A 996 2.62 29.89 -2.21
N ILE A 997 3.16 29.67 -3.41
CA ILE A 997 2.94 30.61 -4.53
C ILE A 997 1.54 30.50 -5.14
N ILE A 998 0.92 29.31 -5.11
CA ILE A 998 -0.48 29.14 -5.52
C ILE A 998 -1.42 29.88 -4.55
N GLU A 999 -1.17 29.74 -3.24
CA GLU A 999 -1.89 30.47 -2.18
C GLU A 999 -1.67 31.98 -2.32
N ALA A 1000 -0.42 32.43 -2.55
CA ALA A 1000 -0.10 33.84 -2.78
C ALA A 1000 -0.81 34.41 -4.03
N PHE A 1001 -0.91 33.61 -5.09
CA PHE A 1001 -1.45 34.04 -6.38
C PHE A 1001 -2.94 34.38 -6.32
N ILE A 1002 -3.70 33.77 -5.41
CA ILE A 1002 -5.10 34.17 -5.15
C ILE A 1002 -5.18 35.65 -4.78
N HIS A 1003 -4.32 36.10 -3.86
CA HIS A 1003 -4.29 37.48 -3.42
C HIS A 1003 -3.83 38.45 -4.52
N VAL A 1004 -3.07 37.95 -5.50
CA VAL A 1004 -2.69 38.71 -6.70
C VAL A 1004 -3.88 38.83 -7.65
N LEU A 1005 -4.60 37.74 -7.91
CA LEU A 1005 -5.79 37.73 -8.78
C LEU A 1005 -6.90 38.68 -8.30
N TYR A 1006 -7.09 38.80 -6.99
CA TYR A 1006 -8.04 39.76 -6.42
C TYR A 1006 -7.76 41.22 -6.81
N ARG A 1007 -6.50 41.57 -7.09
CA ARG A 1007 -6.09 42.94 -7.46
C ARG A 1007 -5.76 43.09 -8.94
N HIS A 1008 -5.43 41.99 -9.61
CA HIS A 1008 -4.96 41.93 -10.99
C HIS A 1008 -5.58 40.73 -11.72
N SER A 1009 -6.81 40.89 -12.21
CA SER A 1009 -7.59 39.82 -12.87
C SER A 1009 -6.95 39.29 -14.17
N MET A 1010 -6.08 40.07 -14.80
CA MET A 1010 -5.32 39.69 -15.99
C MET A 1010 -4.03 38.91 -15.68
N ALA A 1011 -3.62 38.81 -14.41
CA ALA A 1011 -2.41 38.08 -14.05
C ALA A 1011 -2.56 36.57 -14.37
N ARG A 1012 -1.46 35.93 -14.78
CA ARG A 1012 -1.41 34.49 -15.08
C ARG A 1012 -0.16 33.86 -14.49
N LEU A 1013 -0.31 32.70 -13.87
CA LEU A 1013 0.78 31.94 -13.26
C LEU A 1013 1.16 30.74 -14.12
N TYR A 1014 2.41 30.64 -14.53
CA TYR A 1014 2.96 29.56 -15.34
C TYR A 1014 3.93 28.73 -14.51
N ILE A 1015 3.63 27.43 -14.37
CA ILE A 1015 4.44 26.49 -13.59
C ILE A 1015 5.10 25.50 -14.56
N ALA A 1016 6.41 25.67 -14.78
CA ALA A 1016 7.23 24.78 -15.57
C ALA A 1016 8.03 23.82 -14.67
N GLY A 1017 7.79 22.52 -14.87
CA GLY A 1017 8.46 21.44 -14.16
C GLY A 1017 7.59 20.20 -13.96
N GLN A 1018 8.24 19.12 -13.54
CA GLN A 1018 7.57 17.86 -13.17
C GLN A 1018 7.98 17.41 -11.77
N GLY A 1019 7.13 16.63 -11.11
CA GLY A 1019 7.44 16.07 -9.80
C GLY A 1019 6.25 15.41 -9.12
N GLU A 1020 6.50 14.78 -7.98
CA GLU A 1020 5.49 13.99 -7.24
C GLU A 1020 4.33 14.84 -6.69
N SER A 1021 4.55 16.15 -6.53
CA SER A 1021 3.55 17.06 -5.99
C SER A 1021 2.47 17.43 -7.01
N ASN A 1022 2.60 17.03 -8.28
CA ASN A 1022 1.70 17.47 -9.35
C ASN A 1022 0.21 17.26 -9.02
N LYS A 1023 -0.16 16.06 -8.56
CA LYS A 1023 -1.55 15.75 -8.17
C LYS A 1023 -2.07 16.60 -7.01
N ALA A 1024 -1.23 16.84 -6.00
CA ALA A 1024 -1.61 17.64 -4.84
C ALA A 1024 -1.80 19.12 -5.23
N LEU A 1025 -0.93 19.67 -6.07
CA LEU A 1025 -1.02 21.04 -6.56
C LEU A 1025 -2.22 21.24 -7.48
N THR A 1026 -2.54 20.29 -8.36
CA THR A 1026 -3.76 20.32 -9.17
C THR A 1026 -5.02 20.26 -8.30
N GLY A 1027 -5.03 19.42 -7.25
CA GLY A 1027 -6.12 19.38 -6.27
C GLY A 1027 -6.31 20.71 -5.55
N LEU A 1028 -5.22 21.35 -5.14
CA LEU A 1028 -5.24 22.68 -4.50
C LEU A 1028 -5.82 23.75 -5.42
N ILE A 1029 -5.41 23.81 -6.69
CA ILE A 1029 -5.94 24.78 -7.66
C ILE A 1029 -7.44 24.58 -7.91
N ASN A 1030 -7.90 23.32 -7.98
CA ASN A 1030 -9.32 23.02 -8.12
C ASN A 1030 -10.12 23.43 -6.89
N GLN A 1031 -9.59 23.18 -5.69
CA GLN A 1031 -10.20 23.59 -4.42
C GLN A 1031 -10.34 25.12 -4.31
N LEU A 1032 -9.36 25.84 -4.86
CA LEU A 1032 -9.30 27.31 -4.82
C LEU A 1032 -10.03 27.98 -5.98
N GLY A 1033 -10.53 27.24 -6.97
CA GLY A 1033 -11.29 27.77 -8.10
C GLY A 1033 -10.49 28.62 -9.10
N ILE A 1034 -9.15 28.50 -9.13
CA ILE A 1034 -8.27 29.36 -9.97
C ILE A 1034 -7.66 28.62 -11.18
N LYS A 1035 -8.28 27.53 -11.61
CA LYS A 1035 -7.75 26.64 -12.67
C LYS A 1035 -7.46 27.38 -13.98
N ASP A 1036 -8.30 28.33 -14.37
CA ASP A 1036 -8.16 29.05 -15.64
C ASP A 1036 -7.06 30.13 -15.61
N TYR A 1037 -6.48 30.40 -14.43
CA TYR A 1037 -5.45 31.40 -14.22
C TYR A 1037 -4.05 30.79 -13.99
N VAL A 1038 -3.97 29.47 -13.82
CA VAL A 1038 -2.72 28.75 -13.54
C VAL A 1038 -2.47 27.68 -14.62
N ARG A 1039 -1.33 27.77 -15.32
CA ARG A 1039 -0.96 26.83 -16.38
C ARG A 1039 0.25 25.99 -15.99
N PHE A 1040 0.08 24.67 -15.93
CA PHE A 1040 1.20 23.73 -15.85
C PHE A 1040 1.73 23.43 -17.24
N LEU A 1041 3.03 23.66 -17.45
CA LEU A 1041 3.71 23.40 -18.72
C LEU A 1041 4.40 22.03 -18.77
N GLY A 1042 4.60 21.38 -17.63
CA GLY A 1042 5.38 20.15 -17.56
C GLY A 1042 6.87 20.41 -17.79
N PHE A 1043 7.59 19.45 -18.38
CA PHE A 1043 9.00 19.63 -18.71
C PHE A 1043 9.11 20.48 -19.97
N VAL A 1044 9.97 21.50 -19.95
CA VAL A 1044 10.16 22.44 -21.06
C VAL A 1044 11.58 22.30 -21.61
N SER A 1045 11.73 22.46 -22.92
CA SER A 1045 13.02 22.54 -23.61
C SER A 1045 13.79 23.81 -23.23
N GLU A 1046 15.09 23.86 -23.55
CA GLU A 1046 15.91 25.07 -23.33
C GLU A 1046 15.35 26.30 -24.05
N LYS A 1047 14.78 26.13 -25.26
CA LYS A 1047 14.13 27.21 -26.00
C LYS A 1047 12.88 27.71 -25.28
N GLU A 1048 11.98 26.81 -24.92
CA GLU A 1048 10.73 27.14 -24.20
C GLU A 1048 11.02 27.74 -22.81
N LYS A 1049 12.10 27.29 -22.14
CA LYS A 1049 12.59 27.86 -20.88
C LYS A 1049 12.95 29.33 -21.07
N HIS A 1050 13.75 29.64 -22.10
CA HIS A 1050 14.14 31.02 -22.39
C HIS A 1050 12.95 31.89 -22.75
N GLU A 1051 12.03 31.41 -23.60
CA GLU A 1051 10.81 32.13 -23.97
C GLU A 1051 9.93 32.41 -22.74
N LEU A 1052 9.68 31.39 -21.91
CA LEU A 1052 8.91 31.53 -20.68
C LEU A 1052 9.49 32.60 -19.75
N LEU A 1053 10.79 32.55 -19.50
CA LEU A 1053 11.46 33.49 -18.61
C LEU A 1053 11.49 34.89 -19.22
N ALA A 1054 11.80 35.02 -20.51
CA ALA A 1054 11.87 36.32 -21.20
C ALA A 1054 10.50 37.02 -21.26
N GLU A 1055 9.41 36.29 -21.49
CA GLU A 1055 8.04 36.85 -21.51
C GLU A 1055 7.50 37.20 -20.11
N SER A 1056 8.06 36.60 -19.06
CA SER A 1056 7.60 36.79 -17.68
C SER A 1056 8.00 38.16 -17.14
N TRP A 1057 7.09 38.78 -16.39
CA TRP A 1057 7.37 39.99 -15.64
C TRP A 1057 8.13 39.68 -14.36
N ILE A 1058 7.78 38.57 -13.70
CA ILE A 1058 8.33 38.15 -12.41
C ILE A 1058 8.51 36.63 -12.42
N ALA A 1059 9.65 36.15 -11.94
CA ALA A 1059 9.87 34.74 -11.64
C ALA A 1059 9.80 34.49 -10.11
N LEU A 1060 9.29 33.34 -9.69
CA LEU A 1060 9.09 33.00 -8.28
C LEU A 1060 9.98 31.83 -7.86
N GLN A 1061 10.60 31.95 -6.69
CA GLN A 1061 11.41 30.89 -6.08
C GLN A 1061 11.10 30.69 -4.58
N PRO A 1062 10.01 29.97 -4.22
CA PRO A 1062 9.54 29.82 -2.83
C PRO A 1062 10.24 28.73 -2.00
N SER A 1063 11.31 28.13 -2.53
CA SER A 1063 12.02 27.00 -1.92
C SER A 1063 12.36 27.23 -0.44
N SER A 1064 12.25 26.19 0.39
CA SER A 1064 12.72 26.20 1.79
C SER A 1064 14.20 25.80 1.92
N ALA A 1065 14.82 25.30 0.85
CA ALA A 1065 16.22 24.94 0.78
C ALA A 1065 16.72 25.04 -0.67
N GLU A 1066 17.88 25.68 -0.86
CA GLU A 1066 18.61 25.78 -2.13
C GLU A 1066 20.11 25.81 -1.89
N GLY A 1067 20.89 25.36 -2.88
CA GLY A 1067 22.34 25.57 -2.88
C GLY A 1067 22.76 26.91 -3.49
N TRP A 1068 22.10 27.33 -4.56
CA TRP A 1068 22.38 28.59 -5.28
C TRP A 1068 21.12 29.15 -5.95
N GLY A 1069 20.32 28.29 -6.59
CA GLY A 1069 19.18 28.71 -7.39
C GLY A 1069 19.59 29.09 -8.81
N MET A 1070 20.04 28.11 -9.60
CA MET A 1070 20.42 28.34 -11.01
C MET A 1070 19.29 29.00 -11.81
N THR A 1071 18.03 28.61 -11.55
CA THR A 1071 16.85 29.19 -12.20
C THR A 1071 16.65 30.67 -11.89
N VAL A 1072 17.21 31.18 -10.79
CA VAL A 1072 17.23 32.60 -10.46
C VAL A 1072 18.13 33.35 -11.44
N ILE A 1073 19.36 32.87 -11.65
CA ILE A 1073 20.31 33.51 -12.56
C ILE A 1073 19.86 33.33 -14.02
N GLU A 1074 19.23 32.21 -14.38
CA GLU A 1074 18.58 32.03 -15.69
C GLU A 1074 17.46 33.06 -15.91
N ALA A 1075 16.62 33.33 -14.91
CA ALA A 1075 15.60 34.37 -14.99
C ALA A 1075 16.23 35.77 -15.12
N ASN A 1076 17.27 36.05 -14.34
CA ASN A 1076 18.01 37.31 -14.41
C ASN A 1076 18.65 37.52 -15.79
N ALA A 1077 19.22 36.48 -16.41
CA ALA A 1077 19.80 36.52 -17.75
C ALA A 1077 18.75 36.77 -18.85
N ALA A 1078 17.48 36.44 -18.59
CA ALA A 1078 16.35 36.77 -19.45
C ALA A 1078 15.73 38.16 -19.14
N GLY A 1079 16.35 38.95 -18.26
CA GLY A 1079 15.82 40.24 -17.81
C GLY A 1079 14.52 40.08 -17.01
N THR A 1080 14.43 39.06 -16.16
CA THR A 1080 13.26 38.80 -15.32
C THR A 1080 13.66 38.77 -13.85
N PRO A 1081 13.27 39.77 -13.05
CA PRO A 1081 13.59 39.79 -11.64
C PRO A 1081 12.84 38.70 -10.88
N VAL A 1082 13.45 38.26 -9.77
CA VAL A 1082 12.97 37.09 -9.02
C VAL A 1082 12.46 37.50 -7.65
N VAL A 1083 11.27 37.03 -7.26
CA VAL A 1083 10.81 37.04 -5.87
C VAL A 1083 11.13 35.68 -5.26
N ALA A 1084 11.99 35.66 -4.25
CA ALA A 1084 12.58 34.44 -3.68
C ALA A 1084 12.47 34.38 -2.16
N SER A 1085 12.46 33.17 -1.60
CA SER A 1085 12.55 32.97 -0.15
C SER A 1085 13.90 33.45 0.39
N ASP A 1086 13.88 34.10 1.55
CA ASP A 1086 15.06 34.60 2.27
C ASP A 1086 15.80 33.47 2.99
N ILE A 1087 16.50 32.63 2.23
CA ILE A 1087 17.23 31.44 2.72
C ILE A 1087 18.66 31.39 2.17
N PRO A 1088 19.59 30.67 2.85
CA PRO A 1088 20.90 30.34 2.29
C PRO A 1088 20.82 29.81 0.84
N GLY A 1089 21.76 30.20 -0.02
CA GLY A 1089 21.73 29.90 -1.45
C GLY A 1089 20.97 30.96 -2.25
N LEU A 1090 19.71 31.26 -1.89
CA LEU A 1090 18.91 32.29 -2.59
C LEU A 1090 19.36 33.71 -2.25
N LYS A 1091 19.84 33.94 -1.02
CA LYS A 1091 20.51 35.20 -0.65
C LYS A 1091 21.79 35.45 -1.45
N ASP A 1092 22.44 34.40 -1.95
CA ASP A 1092 23.66 34.54 -2.75
C ASP A 1092 23.35 34.87 -4.22
N SER A 1093 22.20 34.41 -4.75
CA SER A 1093 21.81 34.63 -6.15
C SER A 1093 20.87 35.85 -6.35
N VAL A 1094 20.17 36.31 -5.32
CA VAL A 1094 19.31 37.50 -5.34
C VAL A 1094 19.87 38.60 -4.44
N VAL A 1095 20.16 39.76 -5.03
CA VAL A 1095 20.51 40.97 -4.29
C VAL A 1095 19.22 41.72 -3.98
N ASN A 1096 18.74 41.61 -2.74
CA ASN A 1096 17.44 42.15 -2.32
C ASN A 1096 17.28 43.63 -2.67
N GLY A 1097 16.15 43.98 -3.27
CA GLY A 1097 15.82 45.34 -3.69
C GLY A 1097 16.62 45.86 -4.89
N LYS A 1098 17.55 45.08 -5.45
CA LYS A 1098 18.35 45.43 -6.63
C LYS A 1098 18.10 44.52 -7.82
N THR A 1099 18.15 43.20 -7.64
CA THR A 1099 17.97 42.21 -8.73
C THR A 1099 16.69 41.39 -8.56
N GLY A 1100 16.06 41.48 -7.40
CA GLY A 1100 14.85 40.78 -7.02
C GLY A 1100 14.42 41.16 -5.61
N ILE A 1101 13.40 40.48 -5.07
CA ILE A 1101 12.90 40.71 -3.71
C ILE A 1101 13.02 39.41 -2.90
N LEU A 1102 13.62 39.50 -1.72
CA LEU A 1102 13.65 38.42 -0.76
C LEU A 1102 12.49 38.54 0.24
N VAL A 1103 11.77 37.44 0.46
CA VAL A 1103 10.62 37.37 1.37
C VAL A 1103 10.77 36.22 2.37
N PRO A 1104 10.14 36.28 3.56
CA PRO A 1104 10.21 35.18 4.53
C PRO A 1104 9.77 33.83 3.94
N PRO A 1105 10.50 32.73 4.19
CA PRO A 1105 10.18 31.42 3.63
C PRO A 1105 8.83 30.90 4.14
N GLY A 1106 7.99 30.41 3.22
CA GLY A 1106 6.68 29.85 3.55
C GLY A 1106 5.56 30.87 3.76
N ASP A 1107 5.83 32.18 3.61
CA ASP A 1107 4.84 33.24 3.79
C ASP A 1107 4.18 33.62 2.44
N ALA A 1108 3.02 33.03 2.17
CA ALA A 1108 2.23 33.32 0.97
C ALA A 1108 1.80 34.80 0.89
N ALA A 1109 1.52 35.43 2.03
CA ALA A 1109 1.11 36.84 2.06
C ALA A 1109 2.28 37.77 1.71
N ALA A 1110 3.50 37.46 2.14
CA ALA A 1110 4.69 38.21 1.76
C ALA A 1110 4.99 38.09 0.25
N PHE A 1111 4.88 36.88 -0.32
CA PHE A 1111 4.96 36.69 -1.77
C PHE A 1111 3.93 37.54 -2.51
N ALA A 1112 2.66 37.51 -2.07
CA ALA A 1112 1.60 38.31 -2.67
C ALA A 1112 1.85 39.81 -2.58
N ARG A 1113 2.35 40.32 -1.43
CA ARG A 1113 2.70 41.74 -1.26
C ARG A 1113 3.81 42.16 -2.23
N ALA A 1114 4.88 41.37 -2.33
CA ALA A 1114 6.00 41.64 -3.24
C ALA A 1114 5.55 41.64 -4.71
N ILE A 1115 4.76 40.64 -5.13
CA ILE A 1115 4.22 40.57 -6.50
C ILE A 1115 3.33 41.78 -6.80
N ASN A 1116 2.37 42.09 -5.93
CA ASN A 1116 1.47 43.22 -6.13
C ASN A 1116 2.22 44.56 -6.16
N PHE A 1117 3.24 44.73 -5.32
CA PHE A 1117 4.09 45.90 -5.32
C PHE A 1117 4.83 46.06 -6.66
N LEU A 1118 5.40 44.98 -7.19
CA LEU A 1118 6.10 44.99 -8.47
C LEU A 1118 5.18 45.26 -9.66
N ILE A 1119 3.98 44.67 -9.68
CA ILE A 1119 2.99 44.92 -10.74
C ILE A 1119 2.52 46.38 -10.74
N LYS A 1120 2.38 47.00 -9.56
CA LYS A 1120 1.97 48.41 -9.42
C LYS A 1120 3.06 49.43 -9.74
N ASN A 1121 4.33 49.04 -9.72
CA ASN A 1121 5.47 49.95 -9.90
C ASN A 1121 6.33 49.51 -11.11
N PRO A 1122 5.86 49.72 -12.35
CA PRO A 1122 6.53 49.23 -13.56
C PRO A 1122 7.91 49.86 -13.80
N GLU A 1123 8.16 51.09 -13.33
CA GLU A 1123 9.49 51.71 -13.40
C GLU A 1123 10.48 50.99 -12.49
N TYR A 1124 10.10 50.74 -11.24
CA TYR A 1124 10.93 49.97 -10.32
C TYR A 1124 11.17 48.54 -10.82
N LEU A 1125 10.14 47.90 -11.41
CA LEU A 1125 10.29 46.59 -12.05
C LEU A 1125 11.29 46.63 -13.22
N ARG A 1126 11.28 47.68 -14.04
CA ARG A 1126 12.28 47.90 -15.12
C ARG A 1126 13.69 48.09 -14.56
N THR A 1127 13.86 48.85 -13.48
CA THR A 1127 15.14 49.00 -12.80
C THR A 1127 15.65 47.65 -12.26
N LEU A 1128 14.80 46.86 -11.60
CA LEU A 1128 15.15 45.52 -11.13
C LEU A 1128 15.54 44.60 -12.29
N SER A 1129 14.81 44.65 -13.40
CA SER A 1129 15.10 43.89 -14.62
C SER A 1129 16.48 44.21 -15.20
N GLN A 1130 16.83 45.49 -15.31
CA GLN A 1130 18.13 45.92 -15.83
C GLN A 1130 19.28 45.50 -14.91
N ASN A 1131 19.08 45.66 -13.60
CA ASN A 1131 20.04 45.22 -12.60
C ASN A 1131 20.20 43.70 -12.57
N ALA A 1132 19.10 42.95 -12.72
CA ALA A 1132 19.12 41.50 -12.83
C ALA A 1132 19.95 41.05 -14.05
N LEU A 1133 19.74 41.67 -15.21
CA LEU A 1133 20.51 41.38 -16.42
C LEU A 1133 22.01 41.67 -16.22
N ASN A 1134 22.36 42.81 -15.60
CA ASN A 1134 23.74 43.15 -15.29
C ASN A 1134 24.36 42.21 -14.25
N TRP A 1135 23.58 41.79 -13.25
CA TRP A 1135 24.01 40.82 -12.25
C TRP A 1135 24.32 39.47 -12.87
N ALA A 1136 23.47 38.97 -13.79
CA ALA A 1136 23.67 37.72 -14.49
C ALA A 1136 25.00 37.67 -15.30
N LYS A 1137 25.50 38.81 -15.77
CA LYS A 1137 26.77 38.88 -16.55
C LYS A 1137 28.00 38.46 -15.76
N HIS A 1138 27.94 38.52 -14.42
CA HIS A 1138 29.03 38.06 -13.55
C HIS A 1138 29.12 36.52 -13.45
N PHE A 1139 28.14 35.79 -13.98
CA PHE A 1139 28.07 34.33 -13.87
C PHE A 1139 28.34 33.67 -15.21
N ASN A 1140 29.62 33.60 -15.59
CA ASN A 1140 30.04 32.99 -16.85
C ASN A 1140 30.50 31.54 -16.64
N TRP A 1141 29.99 30.61 -17.46
CA TRP A 1141 30.44 29.22 -17.44
C TRP A 1141 31.94 29.08 -17.73
N THR A 1142 32.50 29.86 -18.67
CA THR A 1142 33.93 29.79 -19.01
C THR A 1142 34.81 30.14 -17.82
N GLU A 1143 34.46 31.20 -17.09
CA GLU A 1143 35.17 31.61 -15.88
C GLU A 1143 35.02 30.57 -14.76
N SER A 1144 33.79 30.07 -14.55
CA SER A 1144 33.52 29.02 -13.56
C SER A 1144 34.34 27.75 -13.82
N VAL A 1145 34.44 27.32 -15.08
CA VAL A 1145 35.21 26.13 -15.50
C VAL A 1145 36.71 26.38 -15.32
N ASN A 1146 37.21 27.57 -15.66
CA ASN A 1146 38.61 27.94 -15.47
C ASN A 1146 38.97 27.96 -13.98
N ASN A 1147 38.15 28.61 -13.14
CA ASN A 1147 38.34 28.66 -11.70
C ASN A 1147 38.34 27.25 -11.08
N PHE A 1148 37.43 26.37 -11.52
CA PHE A 1148 37.43 24.97 -11.08
C PHE A 1148 38.72 24.28 -11.49
N TYR A 1149 39.13 24.45 -12.74
CA TYR A 1149 40.35 23.85 -13.25
C TYR A 1149 41.59 24.30 -12.47
N GLN A 1150 41.72 25.59 -12.11
CA GLN A 1150 42.85 26.08 -11.30
C GLN A 1150 42.91 25.42 -9.92
N VAL A 1151 41.77 25.20 -9.28
CA VAL A 1151 41.71 24.50 -7.99
C VAL A 1151 42.24 23.07 -8.10
N ILE A 1152 41.90 22.35 -9.17
CA ILE A 1152 42.32 20.96 -9.36
C ILE A 1152 43.70 20.80 -10.02
N LYS A 1153 44.21 21.84 -10.69
CA LYS A 1153 45.55 21.89 -11.31
C LYS A 1153 46.66 21.97 -10.27
N ASN A 1154 46.42 22.65 -9.14
CA ASN A 1154 47.39 22.77 -8.04
C ASN A 1154 47.42 21.47 -7.20
N ARG A 1155 48.03 20.42 -7.78
CA ARG A 1155 48.13 18.99 -7.37
C ARG A 1155 48.71 18.72 -5.97
N GLU A 1156 48.63 19.64 -5.02
CA GLU A 1156 48.97 19.37 -3.63
C GLU A 1156 47.97 18.38 -3.04
N ALA A 1157 48.31 17.10 -3.11
CA ALA A 1157 47.61 16.03 -2.44
C ALA A 1157 47.87 16.15 -0.94
N SER A 1158 46.82 16.35 -0.14
CA SER A 1158 46.96 16.11 1.29
C SER A 1158 47.11 14.61 1.52
N ALA A 1159 48.30 14.24 2.02
CA ALA A 1159 48.64 12.89 2.42
C ALA A 1159 47.72 12.45 3.57
N PHE A 1160 46.61 11.80 3.24
CA PHE A 1160 45.96 10.89 4.16
C PHE A 1160 46.45 9.49 3.81
N GLY A 1161 47.19 8.86 4.73
CA GLY A 1161 47.73 7.52 4.57
C GLY A 1161 46.64 6.57 4.11
N SER A 1162 46.79 6.05 2.89
CA SER A 1162 45.97 4.94 2.42
C SER A 1162 46.19 3.77 3.37
N TRP A 1163 45.12 3.18 3.90
CA TRP A 1163 45.18 1.82 4.42
C TRP A 1163 45.63 0.93 3.24
N ARG A 1164 46.90 0.52 3.24
CA ARG A 1164 47.44 -0.39 2.24
C ARG A 1164 46.75 -1.74 2.43
N TRP A 1165 45.73 -2.01 1.63
CA TRP A 1165 45.34 -3.39 1.35
C TRP A 1165 46.30 -3.90 0.29
N GLU A 1166 47.46 -4.42 0.72
CA GLU A 1166 48.30 -5.28 -0.12
C GLU A 1166 47.57 -6.62 -0.29
N LEU A 1167 46.65 -6.68 -1.25
CA LEU A 1167 46.21 -7.96 -1.80
C LEU A 1167 47.37 -8.46 -2.66
N TYR A 1168 48.09 -9.44 -2.15
CA TYR A 1168 49.03 -10.28 -2.90
C TYR A 1168 48.34 -10.76 -4.18
N THR A 1169 48.70 -10.20 -5.32
CA THR A 1169 48.53 -10.85 -6.62
C THR A 1169 49.89 -11.44 -6.98
N PRO A 1170 50.03 -12.78 -7.04
CA PRO A 1170 51.22 -13.37 -7.63
C PRO A 1170 51.32 -12.90 -9.07
N GLU A 1171 52.40 -12.18 -9.40
CA GLU A 1171 52.83 -12.04 -10.78
C GLU A 1171 53.27 -13.43 -11.25
N GLY A 1172 52.60 -13.92 -12.29
CA GLY A 1172 52.83 -15.21 -12.91
C GLY A 1172 51.88 -15.36 -14.09
N ASP A 1173 52.43 -15.07 -15.27
CA ASP A 1173 51.88 -15.11 -16.63
C ASP A 1173 50.51 -15.81 -16.84
N LEU A 1174 49.59 -15.05 -17.45
CA LEU A 1174 48.61 -15.51 -18.45
C LEU A 1174 48.14 -14.35 -19.34
#